data_AF-A0AA96GK03-F1
#
_entry.id   AF-A0AA96GK03-F1
#
_cell.length_a   1.000
_cell.length_b   1.000
_cell.length_c   1.000
_cell.angle_alpha   90.00
_cell.angle_beta   90.00
_cell.angle_gamma   90.00
#
_symmetry.space_group_name_H-M   'P 1'
#
loop_
_entity.id
_entity.type
_entity.pdbx_description
1 polymer ?
#
loop_
_entity_poly.entity_id
_entity_poly.type
_entity_poly.pdbx_seq_one_letter_code
_entity_poly.pdbx_strand_id
1 'polypeptide(L)'
;MSEVNTVTYLKDYQQPDYWVTHVDLTVDLREGETLVRAALQVKKNGNHDNPLVLDGEELELLEVKQNNLPVAKGTNPAESYVVDRTSLSLQPAQDAFTIETLVRIHPEQNTALEGLYKSGGNWCTQCEAEGFRRITFFPDRPDNMATYSTRIIADQIAAPVLLSNGNLIDQGQLDNGRHYTVWEDPFPKPSYLFALVAGDLACLDDTYVTASGRQVMLCIYAAPKDLDKLEHAMASLKQAMKWDEEVYGREYDLDLFNIVAVDDFNMGAMENKSLNIFNTKYVLAHPDTATDADYEGVEGVVAHEYFHNWTGNRVTCRDWFQLCLKEGLTVFRDQEFSGDMGSQAVNRIDNVRSLRMSQFPEDAGPMAHPPRPNQFVTINNFYTATVYSKGAELNRMLYALLGKENFRNASDTYFERFDGQAVTVEDWVRCMEEASGRDLSQFMLWYTQAGTPTVTARWSHDQATKNFTLTLEQDVPTITNQSNGQPRHIPVTFGLVGPDGKDVFQGVLELTQATHTFTFEHVPPHSVPSLFRHFSAPVILEAPYTDDQLRHLMVHDRDGFNQWEAGNRFLTTNLMAQVDRYEHGQVIHVGDEVLDSFRRILQRADMDQELKSLALSLPVYQEIAPQREVIDPHAIIAVRKAFLETLGRQLHDEFLEMYNTNYHPGNPYDRADAGRRSLQNIALGYLSHSGDVEVAELAVRQYRQANNMTDRYAALNIIINMDEAQPYREEVAQHFYDQFKHDALVVDKWVGAFARSQADDVLQIVKSLTQHDAFTHPTPNRMRALYGTFSQANPKGFHAEDGSGYAFVADFLMKLDAKNPQVASRMIGAFEKFRQHRMELQTHMEAQLRRLAAMESLSPDLSEKLERYLGKETFNRLRGEKGNAQTPSPS
;
A
#
# COMPACT_ATOMS: atom_id res chain seq x y z
N MET A 1 -24.06 25.66 6.51
CA MET A 1 -22.95 25.90 7.45
C MET A 1 -22.09 24.65 7.41
N SER A 2 -20.82 24.76 7.00
CA SER A 2 -19.88 23.63 7.06
C SER A 2 -19.73 23.23 8.52
N GLU A 3 -20.10 22.00 8.86
CA GLU A 3 -19.79 21.43 10.16
C GLU A 3 -18.27 21.53 10.39
N VAL A 4 -17.89 22.06 11.55
CA VAL A 4 -16.50 22.12 11.95
C VAL A 4 -16.09 20.67 12.22
N ASN A 5 -15.25 20.11 11.35
CA ASN A 5 -14.63 18.80 11.54
C ASN A 5 -14.06 18.72 12.96
N THR A 6 -14.64 17.86 13.80
CA THR A 6 -14.23 17.71 15.20
C THR A 6 -13.07 16.72 15.27
N VAL A 7 -12.00 17.09 15.98
CA VAL A 7 -10.83 16.22 16.16
C VAL A 7 -11.14 15.15 17.22
N THR A 8 -10.90 13.89 16.90
CA THR A 8 -10.99 12.73 17.81
C THR A 8 -9.64 12.49 18.47
N TYR A 9 -9.59 12.24 19.79
CA TYR A 9 -8.35 12.00 20.53
C TYR A 9 -8.30 10.63 21.21
N LEU A 10 -7.13 9.98 21.18
CA LEU A 10 -6.90 8.67 21.80
C LEU A 10 -7.15 8.70 23.32
N LYS A 11 -6.76 9.78 23.99
CA LYS A 11 -6.93 9.95 25.44
C LYS A 11 -8.40 9.96 25.90
N ASP A 12 -9.32 10.20 24.97
CA ASP A 12 -10.76 10.31 25.24
C ASP A 12 -11.49 8.97 25.03
N TYR A 13 -10.76 7.89 24.71
CA TYR A 13 -11.34 6.56 24.59
C TYR A 13 -12.09 6.15 25.87
N GLN A 14 -13.33 5.71 25.69
CA GLN A 14 -14.16 5.06 26.69
C GLN A 14 -14.79 3.81 26.05
N GLN A 15 -15.05 2.79 26.84
CA GLN A 15 -15.82 1.64 26.37
C GLN A 15 -17.22 2.11 25.90
N PRO A 16 -17.87 1.39 24.95
CA PRO A 16 -19.22 1.72 24.52
C PRO A 16 -20.19 1.62 25.70
N ASP A 17 -21.16 2.53 25.76
CA ASP A 17 -22.28 2.47 26.71
C ASP A 17 -23.19 1.25 26.46
N TYR A 18 -23.19 0.74 25.23
CA TYR A 18 -24.03 -0.40 24.82
C TYR A 18 -23.25 -1.35 23.91
N TRP A 19 -23.33 -2.65 24.20
CA TRP A 19 -22.82 -3.73 23.36
C TRP A 19 -23.91 -4.24 22.44
N VAL A 20 -23.62 -4.38 21.15
CA VAL A 20 -24.42 -5.21 20.25
C VAL A 20 -23.86 -6.62 20.33
N THR A 21 -24.69 -7.58 20.67
CA THR A 21 -24.26 -8.99 20.87
C THR A 21 -24.59 -9.87 19.67
N HIS A 22 -25.64 -9.49 18.92
CA HIS A 22 -26.07 -10.18 17.71
C HIS A 22 -26.76 -9.20 16.76
N VAL A 23 -26.55 -9.43 15.46
CA VAL A 23 -27.10 -8.64 14.36
C VAL A 23 -27.84 -9.58 13.42
N ASP A 24 -29.15 -9.37 13.26
CA ASP A 24 -29.96 -10.01 12.21
C ASP A 24 -30.23 -8.99 11.10
N LEU A 25 -29.70 -9.26 9.91
CA LEU A 25 -29.81 -8.41 8.73
C LEU A 25 -30.66 -9.08 7.66
N THR A 26 -31.61 -8.34 7.12
CA THR A 26 -32.23 -8.66 5.83
C THR A 26 -31.95 -7.55 4.83
N VAL A 27 -31.21 -7.88 3.77
CA VAL A 27 -30.85 -6.97 2.69
C VAL A 27 -31.63 -7.36 1.43
N ASP A 28 -32.62 -6.54 1.08
CA ASP A 28 -33.47 -6.69 -0.09
C ASP A 28 -32.92 -5.81 -1.23
N LEU A 29 -32.11 -6.42 -2.09
CA LEU A 29 -31.47 -5.80 -3.25
C LEU A 29 -32.47 -5.65 -4.40
N ARG A 30 -32.64 -4.42 -4.88
CA ARG A 30 -33.53 -4.09 -6.00
C ARG A 30 -32.79 -3.17 -6.97
N GLU A 31 -33.34 -3.02 -8.15
CA GLU A 31 -32.87 -2.01 -9.09
C GLU A 31 -33.30 -0.61 -8.60
N GLY A 32 -32.34 0.31 -8.47
CA GLY A 32 -32.57 1.69 -8.06
C GLY A 32 -32.78 1.95 -6.56
N GLU A 33 -32.93 0.92 -5.74
CA GLU A 33 -32.97 1.03 -4.27
C GLU A 33 -32.54 -0.28 -3.60
N THR A 34 -32.16 -0.22 -2.34
CA THR A 34 -32.00 -1.39 -1.47
C THR A 34 -32.67 -1.12 -0.13
N LEU A 35 -33.47 -2.07 0.35
CA LEU A 35 -34.05 -1.99 1.69
C LEU A 35 -33.22 -2.85 2.65
N VAL A 36 -32.81 -2.24 3.76
CA VAL A 36 -32.04 -2.92 4.81
C VAL A 36 -32.85 -2.91 6.08
N ARG A 37 -33.23 -4.10 6.56
CA ARG A 37 -33.78 -4.29 7.91
C ARG A 37 -32.68 -4.83 8.81
N ALA A 38 -32.40 -4.13 9.90
CA ALA A 38 -31.41 -4.55 10.89
C ALA A 38 -32.09 -4.69 12.26
N ALA A 39 -32.07 -5.87 12.85
CA ALA A 39 -32.49 -6.11 14.23
C ALA A 39 -31.25 -6.39 15.10
N LEU A 40 -30.93 -5.47 16.00
CA LEU A 40 -29.75 -5.52 16.86
C LEU A 40 -30.17 -5.98 18.25
N GLN A 41 -29.51 -7.02 18.77
CA GLN A 41 -29.63 -7.43 20.17
C GLN A 41 -28.63 -6.65 21.03
N VAL A 42 -29.15 -5.72 21.82
CA VAL A 42 -28.34 -4.73 22.56
C VAL A 42 -28.35 -5.04 24.05
N LYS A 43 -27.19 -4.90 24.68
CA LYS A 43 -27.00 -4.99 26.13
C LYS A 43 -26.25 -3.76 26.63
N LYS A 44 -26.76 -3.13 27.69
CA LYS A 44 -26.12 -2.01 28.39
C LYS A 44 -24.79 -2.42 29.02
N ASN A 45 -23.79 -1.55 28.92
CA ASN A 45 -22.46 -1.72 29.48
C ASN A 45 -22.24 -0.79 30.67
N GLY A 46 -22.09 -1.37 31.87
CA GLY A 46 -21.90 -0.59 33.09
C GLY A 46 -23.19 0.06 33.61
N ASN A 47 -23.04 1.11 34.43
CA ASN A 47 -24.14 1.76 35.13
C ASN A 47 -24.18 3.26 34.81
N HIS A 48 -25.01 3.65 33.85
CA HIS A 48 -25.21 5.03 33.37
C HIS A 48 -26.67 5.22 32.93
N ASP A 49 -27.10 6.46 32.70
CA ASP A 49 -28.43 6.76 32.13
C ASP A 49 -28.36 7.31 30.70
N ASN A 50 -27.18 7.27 30.06
CA ASN A 50 -26.97 7.75 28.70
C ASN A 50 -27.91 7.04 27.69
N PRO A 51 -28.45 7.76 26.68
CA PRO A 51 -29.23 7.16 25.61
C PRO A 51 -28.38 6.24 24.74
N LEU A 52 -29.01 5.29 24.06
CA LEU A 52 -28.38 4.57 22.95
C LEU A 52 -28.15 5.58 21.81
N VAL A 53 -26.95 5.58 21.24
CA VAL A 53 -26.60 6.35 20.04
C VAL A 53 -26.05 5.37 19.00
N LEU A 54 -26.61 5.42 17.80
CA LEU A 54 -26.23 4.60 16.65
C LEU A 54 -25.79 5.53 15.52
N ASP A 55 -24.63 5.28 14.95
CA ASP A 55 -24.10 6.02 13.80
C ASP A 55 -24.87 5.64 12.54
N GLY A 56 -25.14 6.60 11.64
CA GLY A 56 -25.81 6.35 10.37
C GLY A 56 -25.67 7.53 9.41
N GLU A 57 -25.23 7.27 8.17
CA GLU A 57 -24.96 8.29 7.17
C GLU A 57 -25.65 7.98 5.83
N GLU A 58 -26.23 9.00 5.20
CA GLU A 58 -26.92 8.89 3.90
C GLU A 58 -28.03 7.80 3.87
N LEU A 59 -28.66 7.56 5.03
CA LEU A 59 -29.75 6.60 5.18
C LEU A 59 -31.12 7.29 5.09
N GLU A 60 -32.03 6.74 4.28
CA GLU A 60 -33.44 7.10 4.38
C GLU A 60 -34.13 6.19 5.40
N LEU A 61 -34.33 6.68 6.62
CA LEU A 61 -34.99 5.93 7.70
C LEU A 61 -36.50 5.79 7.47
N LEU A 62 -36.99 4.54 7.43
CA LEU A 62 -38.40 4.21 7.19
C LEU A 62 -39.13 3.75 8.45
N GLU A 63 -38.48 2.98 9.32
CA GLU A 63 -39.12 2.38 10.50
C GLU A 63 -38.12 2.22 11.65
N VAL A 64 -38.60 2.40 12.89
CA VAL A 64 -37.86 2.09 14.14
C VAL A 64 -38.78 1.32 15.09
N LYS A 65 -38.33 0.18 15.61
CA LYS A 65 -39.02 -0.58 16.67
C LYS A 65 -38.08 -0.94 17.81
N GLN A 66 -38.57 -0.85 19.04
CA GLN A 66 -37.90 -1.42 20.20
C GLN A 66 -38.74 -2.58 20.74
N ASN A 67 -38.14 -3.76 20.87
CA ASN A 67 -38.82 -4.98 21.32
C ASN A 67 -40.11 -5.27 20.53
N ASN A 68 -40.05 -5.15 19.19
CA ASN A 68 -41.16 -5.29 18.25
C ASN A 68 -42.28 -4.23 18.37
N LEU A 69 -42.11 -3.19 19.18
CA LEU A 69 -43.06 -2.08 19.30
C LEU A 69 -42.55 -0.85 18.53
N PRO A 70 -43.36 -0.23 17.66
CA PRO A 70 -42.98 1.00 16.97
C PRO A 70 -42.62 2.12 17.95
N VAL A 71 -41.53 2.84 17.65
CA VAL A 71 -41.11 4.04 18.38
C VAL A 71 -41.43 5.26 17.52
N ALA A 72 -42.05 6.28 18.11
CA ALA A 72 -42.36 7.52 17.37
C ALA A 72 -41.12 8.42 17.24
N LYS A 73 -41.04 9.18 16.15
CA LYS A 73 -40.04 10.24 15.95
C LYS A 73 -40.37 11.43 16.85
N GLY A 74 -39.36 12.01 17.49
CA GLY A 74 -39.51 13.26 18.23
C GLY A 74 -38.23 14.06 18.31
N THR A 75 -38.10 14.86 19.36
CA THR A 75 -36.96 15.77 19.61
C THR A 75 -36.24 15.46 20.93
N ASN A 76 -36.68 14.43 21.66
CA ASN A 76 -36.12 14.05 22.95
C ASN A 76 -35.93 12.52 23.00
N PRO A 77 -34.69 12.02 23.14
CA PRO A 77 -34.41 10.59 23.22
C PRO A 77 -35.13 9.89 24.38
N ALA A 78 -35.51 10.60 25.44
CA ALA A 78 -36.18 10.01 26.61
C ALA A 78 -37.61 9.49 26.33
N GLU A 79 -38.28 10.00 25.29
CA GLU A 79 -39.69 9.70 24.98
C GLU A 79 -39.90 9.17 23.55
N SER A 80 -38.90 9.33 22.68
CA SER A 80 -38.99 9.13 21.23
C SER A 80 -37.63 8.83 20.66
N TYR A 81 -37.55 8.34 19.42
CA TYR A 81 -36.27 8.35 18.73
C TYR A 81 -35.99 9.73 18.13
N VAL A 82 -34.74 10.15 18.17
CA VAL A 82 -34.22 11.35 17.50
C VAL A 82 -33.26 10.89 16.42
N VAL A 83 -33.41 11.44 15.22
CA VAL A 83 -32.53 11.14 14.08
C VAL A 83 -32.07 12.45 13.47
N ASP A 84 -30.77 12.56 13.22
CA ASP A 84 -30.16 13.65 12.46
C ASP A 84 -29.47 13.09 11.21
N ARG A 85 -28.43 13.77 10.71
CA ARG A 85 -27.73 13.36 9.48
C ARG A 85 -26.73 12.23 9.70
N THR A 86 -26.25 12.06 10.93
CA THR A 86 -25.13 11.17 11.27
C THR A 86 -25.49 10.17 12.36
N SER A 87 -26.65 10.32 13.03
CA SER A 87 -27.00 9.45 14.15
C SER A 87 -28.50 9.24 14.36
N LEU A 88 -28.82 8.13 15.03
CA LEU A 88 -30.11 7.82 15.63
C LEU A 88 -29.91 7.57 17.13
N SER A 89 -30.70 8.23 17.96
CA SER A 89 -30.65 8.07 19.42
C SER A 89 -32.02 7.83 20.06
N LEU A 90 -32.03 7.04 21.14
CA LEU A 90 -33.22 6.75 21.96
C LEU A 90 -32.82 6.25 23.34
N GLN A 91 -33.66 6.49 24.35
CA GLN A 91 -33.49 5.93 25.69
C GLN A 91 -34.10 4.54 25.76
N PRO A 92 -33.30 3.48 25.99
CA PRO A 92 -33.87 2.15 26.13
C PRO A 92 -34.62 2.02 27.45
N ALA A 93 -35.69 1.22 27.45
CA ALA A 93 -36.53 0.97 28.62
C ALA A 93 -35.98 -0.12 29.55
N GLN A 94 -35.00 -0.88 29.06
CA GLN A 94 -34.43 -2.07 29.72
C GLN A 94 -32.93 -2.15 29.41
N ASP A 95 -32.18 -2.84 30.25
CA ASP A 95 -30.73 -3.04 30.04
C ASP A 95 -30.42 -4.03 28.91
N ALA A 96 -31.40 -4.85 28.49
CA ALA A 96 -31.30 -5.72 27.32
C ALA A 96 -32.57 -5.56 26.47
N PHE A 97 -32.40 -5.36 25.17
CA PHE A 97 -33.51 -5.08 24.26
C PHE A 97 -33.11 -5.34 22.82
N THR A 98 -34.10 -5.44 21.94
CA THR A 98 -33.90 -5.44 20.49
C THR A 98 -34.28 -4.09 19.92
N ILE A 99 -33.40 -3.49 19.13
CA ILE A 99 -33.72 -2.33 18.30
C ILE A 99 -33.75 -2.79 16.84
N GLU A 100 -34.84 -2.52 16.15
CA GLU A 100 -35.01 -2.82 14.73
C GLU A 100 -35.16 -1.53 13.94
N THR A 101 -34.37 -1.40 12.87
CA THR A 101 -34.48 -0.30 11.90
C THR A 101 -34.78 -0.86 10.51
N LEU A 102 -35.56 -0.10 9.73
CA LEU A 102 -35.69 -0.29 8.29
C LEU A 102 -35.21 0.98 7.60
N VAL A 103 -34.24 0.86 6.70
CA VAL A 103 -33.70 1.97 5.92
C VAL A 103 -33.74 1.66 4.42
N ARG A 104 -33.77 2.72 3.61
CA ARG A 104 -33.52 2.66 2.16
C ARG A 104 -32.18 3.32 1.83
N ILE A 105 -31.43 2.68 0.95
CA ILE A 105 -30.15 3.16 0.40
C ILE A 105 -30.12 3.00 -1.13
N HIS A 106 -29.18 3.68 -1.81
CA HIS A 106 -29.04 3.72 -3.27
C HIS A 106 -27.63 3.32 -3.75
N PRO A 107 -27.31 2.00 -3.79
CA PRO A 107 -25.96 1.53 -4.13
C PRO A 107 -25.43 1.98 -5.50
N GLU A 108 -26.31 2.19 -6.47
CA GLU A 108 -25.97 2.64 -7.82
C GLU A 108 -25.51 4.11 -7.89
N GLN A 109 -25.82 4.91 -6.86
CA GLN A 109 -25.44 6.32 -6.75
C GLN A 109 -24.18 6.50 -5.90
N ASN A 110 -23.73 5.44 -5.21
CA ASN A 110 -22.61 5.48 -4.28
C ASN A 110 -21.26 5.43 -5.00
N THR A 111 -20.86 6.55 -5.60
CA THR A 111 -19.57 6.69 -6.29
C THR A 111 -18.35 6.79 -5.37
N ALA A 112 -18.58 6.93 -4.05
CA ALA A 112 -17.53 6.95 -3.05
C ALA A 112 -16.92 5.55 -2.80
N LEU A 113 -17.66 4.48 -3.14
CA LEU A 113 -17.27 3.07 -2.92
C LEU A 113 -17.04 2.73 -1.43
N GLU A 114 -17.92 3.24 -0.55
CA GLU A 114 -17.92 3.02 0.90
C GLU A 114 -19.34 2.72 1.39
N GLY A 115 -19.52 1.66 2.19
CA GLY A 115 -20.82 1.02 2.44
C GLY A 115 -21.18 0.03 1.32
N LEU A 116 -22.47 -0.08 0.98
CA LEU A 116 -22.94 -0.89 -0.15
C LEU A 116 -22.96 -0.08 -1.44
N TYR A 117 -22.37 -0.61 -2.52
CA TYR A 117 -22.29 0.07 -3.82
C TYR A 117 -22.31 -0.92 -5.00
N LYS A 118 -22.34 -0.38 -6.23
CA LYS A 118 -22.26 -1.16 -7.49
C LYS A 118 -20.85 -1.12 -8.09
N SER A 119 -20.31 -2.28 -8.46
CA SER A 119 -19.10 -2.43 -9.29
C SER A 119 -19.34 -3.39 -10.44
N GLY A 120 -19.08 -2.96 -11.68
CA GLY A 120 -19.26 -3.82 -12.86
C GLY A 120 -20.67 -4.43 -13.03
N GLY A 121 -21.70 -3.81 -12.45
CA GLY A 121 -23.07 -4.35 -12.41
C GLY A 121 -23.37 -5.25 -11.19
N ASN A 122 -22.38 -5.66 -10.42
CA ASN A 122 -22.51 -6.43 -9.18
C ASN A 122 -22.64 -5.51 -7.95
N TRP A 123 -23.27 -5.98 -6.88
CA TRP A 123 -23.26 -5.33 -5.58
C TRP A 123 -22.08 -5.85 -4.75
N CYS A 124 -21.39 -4.94 -4.07
CA CYS A 124 -20.35 -5.28 -3.10
C CYS A 124 -20.27 -4.21 -2.01
N THR A 125 -19.58 -4.55 -0.92
CA THR A 125 -19.43 -3.69 0.25
C THR A 125 -17.97 -3.36 0.53
N GLN A 126 -17.73 -2.16 1.07
CA GLN A 126 -16.49 -1.82 1.77
C GLN A 126 -16.88 -1.12 3.08
N CYS A 127 -16.60 -1.76 4.22
CA CYS A 127 -17.05 -1.26 5.53
C CYS A 127 -15.92 -0.68 6.37
N GLU A 128 -14.65 -0.99 6.07
CA GLU A 128 -13.53 -0.38 6.77
C GLU A 128 -13.22 1.03 6.24
N ALA A 129 -13.03 2.05 7.10
CA ALA A 129 -13.08 1.98 8.58
C ALA A 129 -14.47 2.17 9.18
N GLU A 130 -15.29 3.01 8.56
CA GLU A 130 -16.56 3.50 9.11
C GLU A 130 -17.68 3.47 8.05
N GLY A 131 -17.65 2.47 7.17
CA GLY A 131 -18.58 2.34 6.05
C GLY A 131 -19.87 1.59 6.38
N PHE A 132 -19.92 0.83 7.49
CA PHE A 132 -21.12 0.06 7.84
C PHE A 132 -22.29 0.97 8.23
N ARG A 133 -22.02 2.15 8.81
CA ARG A 133 -23.03 3.20 9.07
C ARG A 133 -23.72 3.74 7.80
N ARG A 134 -23.17 3.48 6.61
CA ARG A 134 -23.80 3.80 5.31
C ARG A 134 -24.71 2.67 4.78
N ILE A 135 -24.85 1.58 5.54
CA ILE A 135 -25.73 0.44 5.25
C ILE A 135 -26.93 0.43 6.21
N THR A 136 -26.70 0.63 7.50
CA THR A 136 -27.74 0.72 8.54
C THR A 136 -27.21 1.50 9.76
N PHE A 137 -28.10 1.81 10.71
CA PHE A 137 -27.71 2.42 11.99
C PHE A 137 -27.00 1.41 12.89
N PHE A 138 -25.81 1.71 13.39
CA PHE A 138 -24.98 0.82 14.22
C PHE A 138 -23.99 1.60 15.11
N PRO A 139 -23.55 1.11 16.28
CA PRO A 139 -22.39 1.70 16.97
C PRO A 139 -21.10 1.32 16.23
N ASP A 140 -20.76 2.09 15.19
CA ASP A 140 -19.81 1.70 14.14
C ASP A 140 -18.36 1.97 14.57
N ARG A 141 -17.90 1.15 15.52
CA ARG A 141 -16.58 1.19 16.18
C ARG A 141 -16.06 -0.24 16.42
N PRO A 142 -14.73 -0.46 16.37
CA PRO A 142 -14.18 -1.82 16.24
C PRO A 142 -14.15 -2.64 17.55
N ASP A 143 -14.34 -2.03 18.71
CA ASP A 143 -14.52 -2.75 19.98
C ASP A 143 -15.95 -3.28 20.17
N ASN A 144 -16.94 -2.86 19.37
CA ASN A 144 -18.30 -3.39 19.41
C ASN A 144 -18.42 -4.64 18.52
N MET A 145 -18.17 -5.81 19.10
CA MET A 145 -18.13 -7.09 18.38
C MET A 145 -19.43 -7.86 18.54
N ALA A 146 -20.05 -8.25 17.43
CA ALA A 146 -21.31 -9.00 17.40
C ALA A 146 -21.24 -10.23 16.50
N THR A 147 -22.09 -11.23 16.76
CA THR A 147 -22.36 -12.31 15.80
C THR A 147 -23.37 -11.83 14.75
N TYR A 148 -23.36 -12.40 13.54
CA TYR A 148 -24.18 -11.93 12.42
C TYR A 148 -24.96 -13.07 11.76
N SER A 149 -26.25 -12.82 11.53
CA SER A 149 -27.11 -13.56 10.60
C SER A 149 -27.50 -12.63 9.46
N THR A 150 -27.21 -13.00 8.21
CA THR A 150 -27.44 -12.12 7.05
C THR A 150 -28.25 -12.84 5.98
N ARG A 151 -29.50 -12.40 5.80
CA ARG A 151 -30.38 -12.78 4.70
C ARG A 151 -30.24 -11.81 3.55
N ILE A 152 -29.90 -12.31 2.38
CA ILE A 152 -29.79 -11.52 1.14
C ILE A 152 -30.93 -11.95 0.21
N ILE A 153 -31.62 -10.98 -0.39
CA ILE A 153 -32.69 -11.23 -1.35
C ILE A 153 -32.41 -10.42 -2.62
N ALA A 154 -32.42 -11.05 -3.78
CA ALA A 154 -32.18 -10.39 -5.06
C ALA A 154 -32.99 -11.02 -6.20
N ASP A 155 -32.97 -10.37 -7.37
CA ASP A 155 -33.43 -10.98 -8.63
C ASP A 155 -32.45 -12.08 -9.06
N GLN A 156 -32.97 -13.25 -9.43
CA GLN A 156 -32.15 -14.44 -9.71
C GLN A 156 -31.32 -14.30 -11.00
N ILE A 157 -31.77 -13.49 -11.96
CA ILE A 157 -31.06 -13.30 -13.23
C ILE A 157 -29.96 -12.24 -13.06
N ALA A 158 -30.27 -11.14 -12.38
CA ALA A 158 -29.31 -10.06 -12.16
C ALA A 158 -28.23 -10.41 -11.12
N ALA A 159 -28.53 -11.29 -10.16
CA ALA A 159 -27.60 -11.70 -9.11
C ALA A 159 -27.77 -13.17 -8.73
N PRO A 160 -27.40 -14.13 -9.61
CA PRO A 160 -27.51 -15.56 -9.31
C PRO A 160 -26.65 -16.03 -8.13
N VAL A 161 -25.61 -15.28 -7.76
CA VAL A 161 -24.74 -15.56 -6.62
C VAL A 161 -24.97 -14.51 -5.53
N LEU A 162 -25.25 -14.96 -4.29
CA LEU A 162 -25.47 -14.12 -3.10
C LEU A 162 -24.58 -14.62 -1.95
N LEU A 163 -23.63 -13.79 -1.49
CA LEU A 163 -22.60 -14.16 -0.50
C LEU A 163 -22.59 -13.17 0.67
N SER A 164 -22.37 -13.68 1.88
CA SER A 164 -22.01 -12.89 3.06
C SER A 164 -21.02 -13.67 3.92
N ASN A 165 -20.63 -13.12 5.08
CA ASN A 165 -19.71 -13.76 6.01
C ASN A 165 -20.32 -15.04 6.62
N GLY A 166 -19.47 -16.00 6.95
CA GLY A 166 -19.81 -17.22 7.67
C GLY A 166 -20.22 -18.36 6.75
N ASN A 167 -21.11 -19.21 7.24
CA ASN A 167 -21.59 -20.39 6.53
C ASN A 167 -22.97 -20.14 5.92
N LEU A 168 -23.21 -20.67 4.72
CA LEU A 168 -24.55 -20.70 4.12
C LEU A 168 -25.43 -21.71 4.86
N ILE A 169 -26.45 -21.22 5.57
CA ILE A 169 -27.34 -22.07 6.40
C ILE A 169 -28.72 -22.28 5.78
N ASP A 170 -29.17 -21.41 4.88
CA ASP A 170 -30.45 -21.54 4.17
C ASP A 170 -30.40 -20.85 2.80
N GLN A 171 -31.17 -21.35 1.85
CA GLN A 171 -31.36 -20.73 0.54
C GLN A 171 -32.68 -21.17 -0.09
N GLY A 172 -33.28 -20.31 -0.90
CA GLY A 172 -34.54 -20.66 -1.54
C GLY A 172 -35.01 -19.68 -2.61
N GLN A 173 -36.05 -20.09 -3.31
CA GLN A 173 -36.72 -19.29 -4.33
C GLN A 173 -37.88 -18.52 -3.70
N LEU A 174 -38.18 -17.35 -4.26
CA LEU A 174 -39.31 -16.50 -3.91
C LEU A 174 -40.16 -16.23 -5.16
N ASP A 175 -41.34 -15.63 -4.96
CA ASP A 175 -42.19 -15.20 -6.06
C ASP A 175 -41.50 -14.14 -6.93
N ASN A 176 -41.98 -13.98 -8.17
CA ASN A 176 -41.52 -12.97 -9.12
C ASN A 176 -40.04 -13.09 -9.54
N GLY A 177 -39.48 -14.30 -9.58
CA GLY A 177 -38.12 -14.54 -10.09
C GLY A 177 -37.00 -14.12 -9.15
N ARG A 178 -37.31 -13.95 -7.86
CA ARG A 178 -36.35 -13.60 -6.82
C ARG A 178 -35.92 -14.84 -6.03
N HIS A 179 -34.78 -14.77 -5.38
CA HIS A 179 -34.27 -15.84 -4.51
C HIS A 179 -33.58 -15.23 -3.29
N TYR A 180 -33.18 -16.08 -2.35
CA TYR A 180 -32.45 -15.65 -1.16
C TYR A 180 -31.41 -16.66 -0.71
N THR A 181 -30.45 -16.16 0.06
CA THR A 181 -29.51 -16.94 0.89
C THR A 181 -29.51 -16.39 2.31
N VAL A 182 -29.26 -17.23 3.30
CA VAL A 182 -29.06 -16.86 4.70
C VAL A 182 -27.71 -17.37 5.17
N TRP A 183 -26.90 -16.47 5.70
CA TRP A 183 -25.53 -16.71 6.15
C TRP A 183 -25.42 -16.50 7.65
N GLU A 184 -24.68 -17.36 8.34
CA GLU A 184 -24.42 -17.24 9.78
C GLU A 184 -22.91 -17.28 10.06
N ASP A 185 -22.41 -16.20 10.66
CA ASP A 185 -21.04 -16.11 11.16
C ASP A 185 -21.03 -16.29 12.69
N PRO A 186 -20.48 -17.41 13.20
CA PRO A 186 -20.50 -17.72 14.62
C PRO A 186 -19.49 -16.91 15.43
N PHE A 187 -18.53 -16.24 14.79
CA PHE A 187 -17.50 -15.47 15.48
C PHE A 187 -17.97 -14.03 15.70
N PRO A 188 -17.94 -13.51 16.96
CA PRO A 188 -18.13 -12.09 17.19
C PRO A 188 -17.09 -11.29 16.41
N LYS A 189 -17.54 -10.32 15.62
CA LYS A 189 -16.69 -9.44 14.83
C LYS A 189 -17.20 -8.00 14.87
N PRO A 190 -16.33 -7.01 14.71
CA PRO A 190 -16.75 -5.63 14.48
C PRO A 190 -17.42 -5.44 13.11
N SER A 191 -18.22 -4.38 13.00
CA SER A 191 -18.97 -4.02 11.80
C SER A 191 -18.10 -3.80 10.55
N TYR A 192 -16.86 -3.36 10.72
CA TYR A 192 -15.96 -3.12 9.58
C TYR A 192 -15.60 -4.40 8.81
N LEU A 193 -15.73 -5.59 9.42
CA LEU A 193 -15.50 -6.90 8.80
C LEU A 193 -16.74 -7.49 8.14
N PHE A 194 -17.86 -6.77 8.12
CA PHE A 194 -19.06 -7.19 7.41
C PHE A 194 -18.85 -7.10 5.89
N ALA A 195 -19.24 -8.17 5.19
CA ALA A 195 -19.28 -8.18 3.73
C ALA A 195 -20.59 -8.74 3.17
N LEU A 196 -20.98 -8.18 2.03
CA LEU A 196 -22.04 -8.68 1.17
C LEU A 196 -21.60 -8.54 -0.29
N VAL A 197 -21.77 -9.62 -1.06
CA VAL A 197 -21.58 -9.61 -2.52
C VAL A 197 -22.79 -10.24 -3.19
N ALA A 198 -23.27 -9.63 -4.27
CA ALA A 198 -24.33 -10.20 -5.10
C ALA A 198 -24.11 -9.87 -6.58
N GLY A 199 -24.21 -10.85 -7.47
CA GLY A 199 -23.96 -10.61 -8.89
C GLY A 199 -23.90 -11.85 -9.77
N ASP A 200 -23.59 -11.63 -11.05
CA ASP A 200 -23.28 -12.69 -12.02
C ASP A 200 -21.80 -13.04 -11.93
N LEU A 201 -21.50 -14.08 -11.17
CA LEU A 201 -20.15 -14.51 -10.81
C LEU A 201 -19.96 -15.99 -11.12
N ALA A 202 -18.78 -16.34 -11.61
CA ALA A 202 -18.30 -17.71 -11.72
C ALA A 202 -17.31 -17.99 -10.60
N CYS A 203 -17.19 -19.26 -10.20
CA CYS A 203 -16.35 -19.70 -9.10
C CYS A 203 -15.32 -20.72 -9.58
N LEU A 204 -14.06 -20.51 -9.19
CA LEU A 204 -13.06 -21.56 -9.11
C LEU A 204 -13.03 -22.08 -7.68
N ASP A 205 -13.48 -23.32 -7.48
CA ASP A 205 -13.47 -24.00 -6.18
C ASP A 205 -12.30 -24.99 -6.04
N ASP A 206 -11.84 -25.15 -4.80
CA ASP A 206 -10.87 -26.17 -4.41
C ASP A 206 -11.01 -26.44 -2.89
N THR A 207 -10.16 -27.28 -2.33
CA THR A 207 -10.14 -27.59 -0.90
C THR A 207 -8.74 -27.47 -0.31
N TYR A 208 -8.69 -27.16 0.98
CA TYR A 208 -7.50 -27.23 1.81
C TYR A 208 -7.79 -28.08 3.05
N VAL A 209 -6.80 -28.86 3.51
CA VAL A 209 -6.91 -29.64 4.74
C VAL A 209 -5.91 -29.07 5.73
N THR A 210 -6.41 -28.57 6.86
CA THR A 210 -5.57 -27.96 7.89
C THR A 210 -4.71 -29.00 8.60
N ALA A 211 -3.70 -28.54 9.35
CA ALA A 211 -2.82 -29.42 10.11
C ALA A 211 -3.56 -30.36 11.10
N SER A 212 -4.70 -29.92 11.67
CA SER A 212 -5.57 -30.73 12.53
C SER A 212 -6.55 -31.64 11.77
N GLY A 213 -6.62 -31.52 10.45
CA GLY A 213 -7.48 -32.32 9.58
C GLY A 213 -8.84 -31.69 9.25
N ARG A 214 -9.08 -30.42 9.57
CA ARG A 214 -10.29 -29.71 9.10
C ARG A 214 -10.22 -29.56 7.60
N GLN A 215 -11.30 -29.92 6.91
CA GLN A 215 -11.45 -29.64 5.49
C GLN A 215 -12.11 -28.27 5.30
N VAL A 216 -11.43 -27.38 4.57
CA VAL A 216 -11.89 -26.03 4.25
C VAL A 216 -12.20 -25.98 2.76
N MET A 217 -13.42 -25.56 2.42
CA MET A 217 -13.78 -25.24 1.04
C MET A 217 -13.20 -23.88 0.67
N LEU A 218 -12.54 -23.77 -0.48
CA LEU A 218 -11.99 -22.53 -0.99
C LEU A 218 -12.73 -22.16 -2.26
N CYS A 219 -13.23 -20.92 -2.34
CA CYS A 219 -13.97 -20.44 -3.50
C CYS A 219 -13.45 -19.07 -3.91
N ILE A 220 -12.94 -18.94 -5.13
CA ILE A 220 -12.56 -17.65 -5.71
C ILE A 220 -13.58 -17.28 -6.79
N TYR A 221 -14.26 -16.16 -6.60
CA TYR A 221 -15.29 -15.66 -7.49
C TYR A 221 -14.77 -14.49 -8.34
N ALA A 222 -15.11 -14.50 -9.62
CA ALA A 222 -14.87 -13.39 -10.54
C ALA A 222 -15.98 -13.33 -11.60
N ALA A 223 -15.91 -12.33 -12.48
CA ALA A 223 -16.76 -12.33 -13.66
C ALA A 223 -16.51 -13.60 -14.51
N PRO A 224 -17.53 -14.19 -15.15
CA PRO A 224 -17.38 -15.45 -15.90
C PRO A 224 -16.28 -15.44 -16.97
N LYS A 225 -15.97 -14.27 -17.54
CA LYS A 225 -14.93 -14.07 -18.56
C LYS A 225 -13.48 -14.19 -18.03
N ASP A 226 -13.29 -14.13 -16.71
CA ASP A 226 -11.97 -14.08 -16.06
C ASP A 226 -11.65 -15.35 -15.24
N LEU A 227 -12.47 -16.39 -15.36
CA LEU A 227 -12.35 -17.64 -14.60
C LEU A 227 -11.00 -18.35 -14.82
N ASP A 228 -10.43 -18.23 -16.02
CA ASP A 228 -9.14 -18.79 -16.42
C ASP A 228 -7.92 -18.07 -15.80
N LYS A 229 -8.14 -16.98 -15.06
CA LYS A 229 -7.09 -16.15 -14.43
C LYS A 229 -6.99 -16.34 -12.91
N LEU A 230 -7.74 -17.29 -12.33
CA LEU A 230 -7.87 -17.44 -10.87
C LEU A 230 -6.92 -18.49 -10.27
N GLU A 231 -6.26 -19.31 -11.10
CA GLU A 231 -5.44 -20.44 -10.62
C GLU A 231 -4.30 -19.99 -9.70
N HIS A 232 -3.62 -18.88 -10.04
CA HIS A 232 -2.52 -18.37 -9.23
C HIS A 232 -2.98 -17.84 -7.87
N ALA A 233 -4.13 -17.16 -7.81
CA ALA A 233 -4.71 -16.71 -6.55
C ALA A 233 -5.11 -17.90 -5.65
N MET A 234 -5.67 -18.97 -6.23
CA MET A 234 -5.99 -20.20 -5.50
C MET A 234 -4.73 -20.89 -4.95
N ALA A 235 -3.68 -20.98 -5.77
CA ALA A 235 -2.39 -21.54 -5.34
C ALA A 235 -1.76 -20.70 -4.21
N SER A 236 -1.80 -19.36 -4.34
CA SER A 236 -1.28 -18.42 -3.34
C SER A 236 -2.03 -18.54 -2.01
N LEU A 237 -3.37 -18.64 -2.04
CA LEU A 237 -4.18 -18.85 -0.84
C LEU A 237 -3.77 -20.11 -0.09
N LYS A 238 -3.62 -21.24 -0.78
CA LYS A 238 -3.19 -22.51 -0.17
C LYS A 238 -1.78 -22.43 0.39
N GLN A 239 -0.87 -21.72 -0.27
CA GLN A 239 0.49 -21.50 0.21
C GLN A 239 0.49 -20.63 1.48
N ALA A 240 -0.31 -19.57 1.51
CA ALA A 240 -0.48 -18.73 2.70
C ALA A 240 -1.08 -19.52 3.88
N MET A 241 -2.11 -20.34 3.63
CA MET A 241 -2.68 -21.24 4.64
C MET A 241 -1.63 -22.15 5.26
N LYS A 242 -0.85 -22.83 4.41
CA LYS A 242 0.21 -23.73 4.85
C LYS A 242 1.33 -23.00 5.58
N TRP A 243 1.77 -21.86 5.07
CA TRP A 243 2.86 -21.10 5.68
C TRP A 243 2.46 -20.58 7.06
N ASP A 244 1.22 -20.13 7.26
CA ASP A 244 0.78 -19.63 8.58
C ASP A 244 0.69 -20.77 9.61
N GLU A 245 0.33 -21.99 9.17
CA GLU A 245 0.40 -23.20 9.99
C GLU A 245 1.85 -23.54 10.38
N GLU A 246 2.78 -23.50 9.44
CA GLU A 246 4.19 -23.87 9.66
C GLU A 246 4.94 -22.80 10.48
N VAL A 247 4.73 -21.52 10.20
CA VAL A 247 5.50 -20.40 10.76
C VAL A 247 4.87 -19.82 12.02
N TYR A 248 3.54 -19.78 12.13
CA TYR A 248 2.82 -19.23 13.29
C TYR A 248 1.84 -20.20 13.96
N GLY A 249 1.72 -21.46 13.49
CA GLY A 249 0.81 -22.44 14.08
C GLY A 249 -0.66 -22.03 13.99
N ARG A 250 -1.02 -21.25 12.97
CA ARG A 250 -2.34 -20.65 12.80
C ARG A 250 -3.13 -21.36 11.71
N GLU A 251 -4.09 -22.19 12.11
CA GLU A 251 -5.05 -22.81 11.19
C GLU A 251 -6.22 -21.87 10.89
N TYR A 252 -6.87 -22.09 9.75
CA TYR A 252 -8.16 -21.47 9.46
C TYR A 252 -9.28 -22.06 10.32
N ASP A 253 -10.27 -21.23 10.66
CA ASP A 253 -11.23 -21.49 11.74
C ASP A 253 -12.68 -21.67 11.30
N LEU A 254 -12.98 -21.49 10.01
CA LEU A 254 -14.28 -21.73 9.37
C LEU A 254 -14.19 -22.85 8.34
N ASP A 255 -15.35 -23.26 7.81
CA ASP A 255 -15.46 -24.37 6.86
C ASP A 255 -15.39 -23.92 5.39
N LEU A 256 -15.48 -22.61 5.15
CA LEU A 256 -15.47 -21.97 3.83
C LEU A 256 -14.62 -20.69 3.87
N PHE A 257 -13.79 -20.50 2.86
CA PHE A 257 -13.05 -19.26 2.61
C PHE A 257 -13.37 -18.77 1.20
N ASN A 258 -14.04 -17.61 1.10
CA ASN A 258 -14.37 -16.98 -0.17
C ASN A 258 -13.44 -15.79 -0.46
N ILE A 259 -13.03 -15.66 -1.72
CA ILE A 259 -12.44 -14.44 -2.29
C ILE A 259 -13.37 -13.98 -3.43
N VAL A 260 -13.67 -12.68 -3.51
CA VAL A 260 -14.40 -12.10 -4.64
C VAL A 260 -13.55 -11.00 -5.28
N ALA A 261 -13.27 -11.14 -6.57
CA ALA A 261 -12.59 -10.12 -7.37
C ALA A 261 -13.62 -9.11 -7.95
N VAL A 262 -13.42 -7.83 -7.67
CA VAL A 262 -14.26 -6.71 -8.15
C VAL A 262 -13.42 -5.64 -8.86
N ASP A 263 -14.00 -5.01 -9.88
CA ASP A 263 -13.28 -4.04 -10.74
C ASP A 263 -13.11 -2.66 -10.10
N ASP A 264 -14.12 -2.20 -9.36
CA ASP A 264 -14.17 -0.88 -8.73
C ASP A 264 -13.92 -1.03 -7.23
N PHE A 265 -12.67 -0.84 -6.83
CA PHE A 265 -12.24 -0.91 -5.43
C PHE A 265 -11.24 0.21 -5.13
N ASN A 266 -11.50 0.98 -4.06
CA ASN A 266 -10.61 2.08 -3.65
C ASN A 266 -9.26 1.54 -3.12
N MET A 267 -9.31 0.43 -2.39
CA MET A 267 -8.18 -0.24 -1.74
C MET A 267 -7.59 -1.36 -2.62
N GLY A 268 -6.63 -2.12 -2.08
CA GLY A 268 -6.09 -3.30 -2.74
C GLY A 268 -7.01 -4.51 -2.57
N ALA A 269 -7.26 -4.88 -1.32
CA ALA A 269 -8.22 -5.88 -0.92
C ALA A 269 -8.74 -5.57 0.50
N MET A 270 -9.58 -6.44 1.05
CA MET A 270 -10.20 -6.29 2.36
C MET A 270 -10.45 -7.66 3.00
N GLU A 271 -10.08 -7.80 4.27
CA GLU A 271 -10.00 -9.05 5.02
C GLU A 271 -11.34 -9.55 5.61
N ASN A 272 -12.48 -9.14 5.03
CA ASN A 272 -13.79 -9.41 5.64
C ASN A 272 -13.93 -10.91 5.95
N LYS A 273 -14.26 -11.23 7.21
CA LYS A 273 -14.18 -12.61 7.73
C LYS A 273 -14.88 -13.61 6.79
N SER A 274 -14.14 -14.57 6.24
CA SER A 274 -14.56 -15.61 5.26
C SER A 274 -15.05 -15.15 3.88
N LEU A 275 -15.09 -13.84 3.61
CA LEU A 275 -15.54 -13.28 2.34
C LEU A 275 -14.67 -12.07 1.97
N ASN A 276 -13.41 -12.34 1.66
CA ASN A 276 -12.49 -11.28 1.31
C ASN A 276 -12.88 -10.68 -0.05
N ILE A 277 -12.80 -9.35 -0.17
CA ILE A 277 -13.13 -8.64 -1.42
C ILE A 277 -11.85 -7.99 -1.94
N PHE A 278 -11.50 -8.29 -3.18
CA PHE A 278 -10.24 -7.88 -3.80
C PHE A 278 -10.49 -7.00 -5.03
N ASN A 279 -9.63 -6.01 -5.24
CA ASN A 279 -9.47 -5.41 -6.55
C ASN A 279 -8.99 -6.48 -7.54
N THR A 280 -9.57 -6.57 -8.75
CA THR A 280 -9.18 -7.55 -9.77
C THR A 280 -7.68 -7.58 -10.06
N LYS A 281 -6.98 -6.45 -9.92
CA LYS A 281 -5.51 -6.36 -10.04
C LYS A 281 -4.75 -7.35 -9.14
N TYR A 282 -5.28 -7.69 -7.96
CA TYR A 282 -4.63 -8.56 -6.98
C TYR A 282 -5.25 -9.97 -6.91
N VAL A 283 -5.97 -10.38 -7.96
CA VAL A 283 -6.48 -11.75 -8.11
C VAL A 283 -6.21 -12.31 -9.51
N LEU A 284 -6.45 -11.52 -10.56
CA LEU A 284 -6.41 -12.01 -11.93
C LEU A 284 -4.98 -12.09 -12.44
N ALA A 285 -4.48 -13.31 -12.66
CA ALA A 285 -3.17 -13.55 -13.26
C ALA A 285 -3.20 -14.69 -14.29
N HIS A 286 -2.70 -14.39 -15.48
CA HIS A 286 -2.48 -15.36 -16.55
C HIS A 286 -1.20 -15.00 -17.31
N PRO A 287 -0.40 -15.95 -17.84
CA PRO A 287 0.89 -15.63 -18.45
C PRO A 287 0.81 -14.58 -19.57
N ASP A 288 -0.27 -14.58 -20.34
CA ASP A 288 -0.50 -13.60 -21.42
C ASP A 288 -0.93 -12.21 -20.95
N THR A 289 -1.36 -12.02 -19.70
CA THR A 289 -1.96 -10.75 -19.22
C THR A 289 -1.23 -10.16 -18.01
N ALA A 290 -0.56 -10.98 -17.20
CA ALA A 290 0.12 -10.60 -15.98
C ALA A 290 1.64 -10.77 -16.10
N THR A 291 2.37 -9.76 -15.65
CA THR A 291 3.83 -9.76 -15.48
C THR A 291 4.23 -10.45 -14.19
N ASP A 292 5.51 -10.80 -14.03
CA ASP A 292 6.03 -11.42 -12.80
C ASP A 292 5.73 -10.59 -11.55
N ALA A 293 5.86 -9.27 -11.64
CA ALA A 293 5.50 -8.35 -10.56
C ALA A 293 3.99 -8.36 -10.24
N ASP A 294 3.12 -8.67 -11.21
CA ASP A 294 1.69 -8.86 -10.91
C ASP A 294 1.45 -10.20 -10.22
N TYR A 295 2.14 -11.28 -10.61
CA TYR A 295 2.07 -12.57 -9.92
C TYR A 295 2.52 -12.46 -8.46
N GLU A 296 3.63 -11.77 -8.21
CA GLU A 296 4.11 -11.46 -6.85
C GLU A 296 3.12 -10.58 -6.09
N GLY A 297 2.53 -9.58 -6.75
CA GLY A 297 1.50 -8.72 -6.15
C GLY A 297 0.24 -9.49 -5.75
N VAL A 298 -0.22 -10.44 -6.59
CA VAL A 298 -1.35 -11.33 -6.26
C VAL A 298 -0.98 -12.22 -5.07
N GLU A 299 0.20 -12.85 -5.09
CA GLU A 299 0.65 -13.74 -4.02
C GLU A 299 0.73 -13.01 -2.67
N GLY A 300 1.41 -11.87 -2.62
CA GLY A 300 1.61 -11.10 -1.40
C GLY A 300 0.29 -10.58 -0.82
N VAL A 301 -0.61 -10.03 -1.66
CA VAL A 301 -1.90 -9.49 -1.18
C VAL A 301 -2.86 -10.62 -0.78
N VAL A 302 -2.93 -11.73 -1.52
CA VAL A 302 -3.75 -12.88 -1.10
C VAL A 302 -3.30 -13.41 0.27
N ALA A 303 -1.99 -13.49 0.49
CA ALA A 303 -1.44 -13.89 1.78
C ALA A 303 -1.74 -12.88 2.89
N HIS A 304 -1.56 -11.58 2.63
CA HIS A 304 -1.89 -10.49 3.55
C HIS A 304 -3.32 -10.62 4.09
N GLU A 305 -4.31 -10.71 3.20
CA GLU A 305 -5.71 -10.78 3.60
C GLU A 305 -6.05 -12.11 4.30
N TYR A 306 -5.36 -13.21 3.96
CA TYR A 306 -5.50 -14.47 4.70
C TYR A 306 -4.94 -14.34 6.12
N PHE A 307 -3.76 -13.73 6.29
CA PHE A 307 -3.09 -13.57 7.57
C PHE A 307 -3.88 -12.71 8.55
N HIS A 308 -4.62 -11.72 8.05
CA HIS A 308 -5.56 -10.93 8.84
C HIS A 308 -6.64 -11.78 9.54
N ASN A 309 -6.91 -13.01 9.08
CA ASN A 309 -7.82 -13.93 9.79
C ASN A 309 -7.46 -14.08 11.28
N TRP A 310 -6.16 -14.03 11.60
CA TRP A 310 -5.66 -14.00 12.97
C TRP A 310 -5.27 -12.60 13.42
N THR A 311 -4.46 -11.89 12.63
CA THR A 311 -3.92 -10.56 12.96
C THR A 311 -4.80 -9.43 12.45
N GLY A 312 -6.04 -9.35 12.93
CA GLY A 312 -7.02 -8.34 12.52
C GLY A 312 -8.45 -8.78 12.80
N ASN A 313 -8.75 -10.06 12.57
CA ASN A 313 -10.11 -10.59 12.72
C ASN A 313 -10.31 -11.29 14.07
N ARG A 314 -9.55 -12.35 14.35
CA ARG A 314 -9.66 -13.07 15.63
C ARG A 314 -9.16 -12.24 16.80
N VAL A 315 -8.08 -11.48 16.59
CA VAL A 315 -7.68 -10.40 17.50
C VAL A 315 -7.75 -9.09 16.73
N THR A 316 -8.68 -8.22 17.11
CA THR A 316 -8.97 -6.98 16.37
C THR A 316 -8.53 -5.72 17.14
N CYS A 317 -8.74 -4.55 16.55
CA CYS A 317 -8.37 -3.26 17.13
C CYS A 317 -9.43 -2.76 18.12
N ARG A 318 -9.01 -2.35 19.34
CA ARG A 318 -9.93 -1.71 20.30
C ARG A 318 -10.53 -0.40 19.78
N ASP A 319 -9.71 0.36 19.08
CA ASP A 319 -10.07 1.63 18.47
C ASP A 319 -9.17 1.87 17.27
N TRP A 320 -9.57 2.80 16.40
CA TRP A 320 -8.85 3.06 15.15
C TRP A 320 -7.45 3.67 15.33
N PHE A 321 -7.10 4.19 16.51
CA PHE A 321 -5.71 4.57 16.78
C PHE A 321 -4.77 3.37 16.81
N GLN A 322 -5.32 2.17 17.09
CA GLN A 322 -4.56 0.92 17.11
C GLN A 322 -4.37 0.30 15.73
N LEU A 323 -4.72 0.98 14.62
CA LEU A 323 -4.65 0.39 13.27
C LEU A 323 -3.29 -0.27 12.95
N CYS A 324 -2.18 0.32 13.41
CA CYS A 324 -0.84 -0.27 13.23
C CYS A 324 -0.61 -1.61 13.93
N LEU A 325 -1.48 -2.00 14.89
CA LEU A 325 -1.47 -3.33 15.50
C LEU A 325 -1.76 -4.40 14.46
N LYS A 326 -2.88 -4.28 13.73
CA LYS A 326 -3.23 -5.24 12.69
C LYS A 326 -2.37 -5.04 11.45
N GLU A 327 -2.26 -3.80 10.98
CA GLU A 327 -1.59 -3.53 9.70
C GLU A 327 -0.10 -3.74 9.76
N GLY A 328 0.56 -3.19 10.79
CA GLY A 328 2.00 -3.37 10.93
C GLY A 328 2.38 -4.84 11.12
N LEU A 329 1.57 -5.62 11.83
CA LEU A 329 1.85 -7.04 12.06
C LEU A 329 1.54 -7.89 10.82
N THR A 330 0.43 -7.64 10.13
CA THR A 330 0.08 -8.37 8.90
C THR A 330 1.02 -8.04 7.76
N VAL A 331 1.41 -6.77 7.58
CA VAL A 331 2.44 -6.40 6.60
C VAL A 331 3.77 -7.08 6.92
N PHE A 332 4.17 -7.16 8.19
CA PHE A 332 5.36 -7.94 8.54
C PHE A 332 5.22 -9.42 8.12
N ARG A 333 4.07 -10.04 8.37
CA ARG A 333 3.79 -11.44 7.99
C ARG A 333 3.81 -11.65 6.47
N ASP A 334 3.20 -10.76 5.68
CA ASP A 334 3.22 -10.87 4.22
C ASP A 334 4.63 -10.71 3.60
N GLN A 335 5.46 -9.86 4.21
CA GLN A 335 6.84 -9.66 3.76
C GLN A 335 7.69 -10.89 4.05
N GLU A 336 7.56 -11.48 5.24
CA GLU A 336 8.26 -12.73 5.56
C GLU A 336 7.80 -13.88 4.65
N PHE A 337 6.49 -13.99 4.41
CA PHE A 337 5.94 -14.98 3.48
C PHE A 337 6.49 -14.80 2.06
N SER A 338 6.42 -13.59 1.50
CA SER A 338 6.89 -13.29 0.15
C SER A 338 8.40 -13.52 0.01
N GLY A 339 9.17 -13.21 1.05
CA GLY A 339 10.60 -13.51 1.12
C GLY A 339 10.89 -15.02 1.12
N ASP A 340 10.08 -15.82 1.81
CA ASP A 340 10.22 -17.29 1.85
C ASP A 340 9.76 -17.96 0.55
N MET A 341 8.80 -17.37 -0.17
CA MET A 341 8.33 -17.88 -1.47
C MET A 341 9.26 -17.52 -2.63
N GLY A 342 9.97 -16.40 -2.52
CA GLY A 342 10.86 -15.86 -3.55
C GLY A 342 12.27 -15.56 -3.05
N SER A 343 12.81 -14.40 -3.43
CA SER A 343 14.12 -13.93 -3.00
C SER A 343 13.99 -12.99 -1.80
N GLN A 344 14.42 -13.45 -0.60
CA GLN A 344 14.38 -12.65 0.63
C GLN A 344 15.08 -11.29 0.47
N ALA A 345 16.21 -11.23 -0.24
CA ALA A 345 16.95 -9.99 -0.45
C ALA A 345 16.18 -9.00 -1.34
N VAL A 346 15.59 -9.49 -2.43
CA VAL A 346 14.79 -8.69 -3.38
C VAL A 346 13.55 -8.13 -2.69
N ASN A 347 12.78 -9.00 -2.03
CA ASN A 347 11.62 -8.58 -1.26
C ASN A 347 11.99 -7.50 -0.25
N ARG A 348 13.13 -7.68 0.46
CA ARG A 348 13.59 -6.69 1.42
C ARG A 348 13.94 -5.36 0.77
N ILE A 349 14.66 -5.38 -0.36
CA ILE A 349 15.03 -4.18 -1.12
C ILE A 349 13.78 -3.40 -1.53
N ASP A 350 12.77 -4.07 -2.07
CA ASP A 350 11.55 -3.43 -2.55
C ASP A 350 10.72 -2.83 -1.41
N ASN A 351 10.61 -3.53 -0.28
CA ASN A 351 9.97 -3.00 0.92
C ASN A 351 10.66 -1.73 1.44
N VAL A 352 12.00 -1.73 1.52
CA VAL A 352 12.78 -0.58 1.98
C VAL A 352 12.71 0.58 1.00
N ARG A 353 12.79 0.31 -0.31
CA ARG A 353 12.61 1.32 -1.36
C ARG A 353 11.24 1.97 -1.23
N SER A 354 10.18 1.17 -1.15
CA SER A 354 8.80 1.67 -0.98
C SER A 354 8.67 2.55 0.27
N LEU A 355 9.22 2.10 1.40
CA LEU A 355 9.23 2.85 2.66
C LEU A 355 9.98 4.19 2.52
N ARG A 356 11.18 4.20 1.92
CA ARG A 356 11.95 5.45 1.73
C ARG A 356 11.30 6.42 0.74
N MET A 357 10.58 5.92 -0.26
CA MET A 357 9.90 6.75 -1.26
C MET A 357 8.57 7.33 -0.76
N SER A 358 7.89 6.66 0.17
CA SER A 358 6.56 7.06 0.66
C SER A 358 6.57 7.49 2.13
N GLN A 359 7.02 6.61 3.03
CA GLN A 359 6.96 6.80 4.48
C GLN A 359 7.92 7.86 4.99
N PHE A 360 9.18 7.88 4.54
CA PHE A 360 10.16 8.89 4.99
C PHE A 360 9.72 10.32 4.66
N PRO A 361 9.25 10.63 3.43
CA PRO A 361 8.65 11.93 3.14
C PRO A 361 7.43 12.26 4.01
N GLU A 362 6.54 11.29 4.25
CA GLU A 362 5.36 11.48 5.11
C GLU A 362 5.76 11.85 6.55
N ASP A 363 6.76 11.18 7.11
CA ASP A 363 7.25 11.37 8.49
C ASP A 363 8.07 12.66 8.68
N ALA A 364 8.62 13.20 7.59
CA ALA A 364 9.29 14.50 7.54
C ALA A 364 8.33 15.64 7.15
N GLY A 365 7.16 15.28 6.63
CA GLY A 365 6.18 16.20 6.06
C GLY A 365 5.20 16.76 7.10
N PRO A 366 4.29 17.65 6.67
CA PRO A 366 3.25 18.18 7.55
C PRO A 366 2.25 17.10 7.98
N MET A 367 2.21 15.93 7.32
CA MET A 367 1.39 14.77 7.67
C MET A 367 2.01 13.87 8.74
N ALA A 368 3.23 14.15 9.22
CA ALA A 368 3.93 13.31 10.18
C ALA A 368 3.07 12.98 11.40
N HIS A 369 2.94 11.69 11.67
CA HIS A 369 2.26 11.13 12.83
C HIS A 369 2.98 9.84 13.26
N PRO A 370 2.95 9.46 14.54
CA PRO A 370 3.47 8.16 14.93
C PRO A 370 2.62 7.01 14.36
N PRO A 371 3.15 5.78 14.29
CA PRO A 371 2.37 4.61 13.88
C PRO A 371 1.07 4.43 14.67
N ARG A 372 1.09 4.74 15.98
CA ARG A 372 -0.12 4.89 16.79
C ARG A 372 -0.44 6.38 17.00
N PRO A 373 -1.29 6.99 16.15
CA PRO A 373 -1.64 8.40 16.29
C PRO A 373 -2.32 8.69 17.64
N ASN A 374 -2.25 9.94 18.08
CA ASN A 374 -2.93 10.40 19.30
C ASN A 374 -4.20 11.22 19.01
N GLN A 375 -4.41 11.63 17.76
CA GLN A 375 -5.57 12.36 17.29
C GLN A 375 -5.75 12.21 15.77
N PHE A 376 -6.98 12.29 15.28
CA PHE A 376 -7.30 12.39 13.85
C PHE A 376 -8.60 13.17 13.61
N VAL A 377 -8.81 13.62 12.37
CA VAL A 377 -10.09 14.20 11.91
C VAL A 377 -10.93 13.14 11.20
N THR A 378 -10.32 12.48 10.20
CA THR A 378 -10.90 11.32 9.51
C THR A 378 -9.91 10.17 9.56
N ILE A 379 -10.38 8.99 9.91
CA ILE A 379 -9.54 7.79 10.00
C ILE A 379 -9.10 7.31 8.61
N ASN A 380 -9.87 7.57 7.55
CA ASN A 380 -9.53 7.16 6.18
C ASN A 380 -8.20 7.76 5.69
N ASN A 381 -7.77 8.90 6.25
CA ASN A 381 -6.47 9.51 5.97
C ASN A 381 -5.28 8.88 6.70
N PHE A 382 -5.50 7.90 7.59
CA PHE A 382 -4.46 7.20 8.36
C PHE A 382 -4.15 5.78 7.84
N TYR A 383 -4.73 5.39 6.70
CA TYR A 383 -4.27 4.24 5.90
C TYR A 383 -2.99 4.62 5.15
N THR A 384 -1.92 4.86 5.92
CA THR A 384 -0.68 5.49 5.45
C THR A 384 0.51 4.55 5.50
N ALA A 385 1.58 4.92 4.79
CA ALA A 385 2.83 4.17 4.81
C ALA A 385 3.44 4.12 6.22
N THR A 386 3.15 5.11 7.09
CA THR A 386 3.58 5.09 8.49
C THR A 386 2.86 4.03 9.32
N VAL A 387 1.56 3.81 9.12
CA VAL A 387 0.81 2.76 9.83
C VAL A 387 1.18 1.37 9.33
N TYR A 388 1.30 1.21 8.01
CA TYR A 388 1.57 -0.07 7.35
C TYR A 388 3.07 -0.40 7.35
N SER A 389 3.84 0.28 6.49
CA SER A 389 5.26 -0.04 6.24
C SER A 389 6.13 0.20 7.47
N LYS A 390 6.05 1.36 8.13
CA LYS A 390 6.83 1.61 9.37
C LYS A 390 6.31 0.77 10.54
N GLY A 391 5.02 0.45 10.58
CA GLY A 391 4.46 -0.53 11.52
C GLY A 391 5.11 -1.92 11.38
N ALA A 392 5.30 -2.39 10.15
CA ALA A 392 6.02 -3.64 9.85
C ALA A 392 7.48 -3.60 10.29
N GLU A 393 8.16 -2.47 10.07
CA GLU A 393 9.52 -2.29 10.56
C GLU A 393 9.61 -2.35 12.10
N LEU A 394 8.57 -1.95 12.84
CA LEU A 394 8.56 -2.10 14.29
C LEU A 394 8.51 -3.58 14.71
N ASN A 395 7.69 -4.39 14.03
CA ASN A 395 7.66 -5.84 14.25
C ASN A 395 8.99 -6.50 13.85
N ARG A 396 9.60 -6.05 12.77
CA ARG A 396 10.94 -6.52 12.33
C ARG A 396 12.04 -6.14 13.32
N MET A 397 11.98 -4.96 13.94
CA MET A 397 12.87 -4.56 15.03
C MET A 397 12.68 -5.44 16.27
N LEU A 398 11.43 -5.71 16.66
CA LEU A 398 11.13 -6.65 17.75
C LEU A 398 11.71 -8.03 17.44
N TYR A 399 11.51 -8.54 16.22
CA TYR A 399 12.08 -9.79 15.76
C TYR A 399 13.62 -9.81 15.85
N ALA A 400 14.29 -8.74 15.42
CA ALA A 400 15.75 -8.61 15.52
C ALA A 400 16.26 -8.55 16.97
N LEU A 401 15.51 -7.91 17.87
CA LEU A 401 15.86 -7.78 19.29
C LEU A 401 15.62 -9.08 20.08
N LEU A 402 14.55 -9.81 19.77
CA LEU A 402 14.12 -10.99 20.51
C LEU A 402 14.70 -12.29 19.96
N GLY A 403 14.98 -12.31 18.66
CA GLY A 403 15.26 -13.53 17.91
C GLY A 403 14.00 -14.35 17.61
N LYS A 404 14.13 -15.26 16.65
CA LYS A 404 13.02 -16.07 16.09
C LYS A 404 12.21 -16.81 17.16
N GLU A 405 12.87 -17.46 18.12
CA GLU A 405 12.22 -18.29 19.12
C GLU A 405 11.34 -17.48 20.08
N ASN A 406 11.88 -16.39 20.66
CA ASN A 406 11.12 -15.55 21.59
C ASN A 406 10.00 -14.79 20.88
N PHE A 407 10.22 -14.30 19.65
CA PHE A 407 9.16 -13.68 18.86
C PHE A 407 8.01 -14.65 18.59
N ARG A 408 8.34 -15.90 18.25
CA ARG A 408 7.35 -16.95 18.05
C ARG A 408 6.56 -17.24 19.35
N ASN A 409 7.24 -17.46 20.47
CA ASN A 409 6.60 -17.70 21.76
C ASN A 409 5.70 -16.53 22.20
N ALA A 410 6.13 -15.29 21.94
CA ALA A 410 5.33 -14.10 22.20
C ALA A 410 4.06 -14.08 21.34
N SER A 411 4.17 -14.41 20.05
CA SER A 411 3.02 -14.45 19.15
C SER A 411 1.99 -15.53 19.55
N ASP A 412 2.44 -16.72 19.96
CA ASP A 412 1.55 -17.77 20.47
C ASP A 412 0.84 -17.30 21.75
N THR A 413 1.58 -16.68 22.69
CA THR A 413 1.00 -16.11 23.92
C THR A 413 -0.03 -15.03 23.63
N TYR A 414 0.22 -14.16 22.64
CA TYR A 414 -0.70 -13.12 22.23
C TYR A 414 -2.01 -13.71 21.71
N PHE A 415 -1.95 -14.68 20.80
CA PHE A 415 -3.16 -15.32 20.28
C PHE A 415 -3.90 -16.12 21.36
N GLU A 416 -3.20 -16.85 22.23
CA GLU A 416 -3.84 -17.59 23.34
C GLU A 416 -4.59 -16.65 24.31
N ARG A 417 -4.08 -15.44 24.54
CA ARG A 417 -4.63 -14.49 25.51
C ARG A 417 -5.77 -13.64 24.96
N PHE A 418 -5.68 -13.25 23.69
CA PHE A 418 -6.51 -12.17 23.13
C PHE A 418 -7.43 -12.63 21.99
N ASP A 419 -7.46 -13.92 21.68
CA ASP A 419 -8.43 -14.48 20.76
C ASP A 419 -9.88 -14.11 21.12
N GLY A 420 -10.63 -13.59 20.15
CA GLY A 420 -12.01 -13.10 20.27
C GLY A 420 -12.13 -11.72 20.91
N GLN A 421 -11.06 -10.91 20.96
CA GLN A 421 -11.04 -9.62 21.65
C GLN A 421 -10.51 -8.49 20.75
N ALA A 422 -10.90 -7.26 21.11
CA ALA A 422 -10.38 -6.01 20.54
C ALA A 422 -9.34 -5.40 21.49
N VAL A 423 -8.08 -5.27 21.05
CA VAL A 423 -6.92 -4.99 21.94
C VAL A 423 -6.06 -3.82 21.45
N THR A 424 -4.95 -3.53 22.15
CA THR A 424 -4.05 -2.41 21.84
C THR A 424 -2.62 -2.85 21.54
N VAL A 425 -1.80 -1.92 21.03
CA VAL A 425 -0.35 -2.16 20.81
C VAL A 425 0.40 -2.48 22.10
N GLU A 426 -0.04 -1.95 23.25
CA GLU A 426 0.54 -2.30 24.55
C GLU A 426 0.38 -3.79 24.87
N ASP A 427 -0.74 -4.39 24.49
CA ASP A 427 -0.99 -5.81 24.72
C ASP A 427 -0.04 -6.70 23.90
N TRP A 428 0.23 -6.31 22.66
CA TRP A 428 1.24 -6.95 21.81
C TRP A 428 2.66 -6.83 22.38
N VAL A 429 3.11 -5.61 22.70
CA VAL A 429 4.46 -5.37 23.21
C VAL A 429 4.68 -6.04 24.58
N ARG A 430 3.64 -6.12 25.42
CA ARG A 430 3.70 -6.85 26.69
C ARG A 430 3.97 -8.34 26.50
N CYS A 431 3.36 -8.98 25.50
CA CYS A 431 3.66 -10.38 25.18
C CYS A 431 5.12 -10.57 24.74
N MET A 432 5.66 -9.60 23.99
CA MET A 432 7.07 -9.58 23.57
C MET A 432 8.02 -9.44 24.76
N GLU A 433 7.71 -8.55 25.70
CA GLU A 433 8.46 -8.35 26.94
C GLU A 433 8.43 -9.61 27.82
N GLU A 434 7.25 -10.20 28.03
CA GLU A 434 7.07 -11.41 28.84
C GLU A 434 7.84 -12.61 28.27
N ALA A 435 7.75 -12.85 26.96
CA ALA A 435 8.41 -14.00 26.33
C ALA A 435 9.94 -13.88 26.29
N SER A 436 10.46 -12.65 26.18
CA SER A 436 11.90 -12.41 26.04
C SER A 436 12.59 -12.06 27.36
N GLY A 437 11.86 -11.63 28.38
CA GLY A 437 12.39 -11.10 29.64
C GLY A 437 13.10 -9.74 29.49
N ARG A 438 12.93 -9.04 28.36
CA ARG A 438 13.57 -7.75 28.06
C ARG A 438 12.63 -6.60 28.41
N ASP A 439 13.15 -5.53 29.00
CA ASP A 439 12.38 -4.28 29.18
C ASP A 439 12.19 -3.58 27.82
N LEU A 440 10.94 -3.51 27.35
CA LEU A 440 10.56 -2.86 26.11
C LEU A 440 9.88 -1.50 26.34
N SER A 441 9.95 -0.96 27.56
CA SER A 441 9.37 0.36 27.90
C SER A 441 9.91 1.47 27.01
N GLN A 442 11.21 1.48 26.72
CA GLN A 442 11.80 2.46 25.79
C GLN A 442 11.37 2.20 24.33
N PHE A 443 11.14 0.95 23.95
CA PHE A 443 10.73 0.60 22.60
C PHE A 443 9.35 1.20 22.25
N MET A 444 8.46 1.38 23.23
CA MET A 444 7.16 2.04 23.05
C MET A 444 7.27 3.46 22.46
N LEU A 445 8.43 4.13 22.58
CA LEU A 445 8.67 5.41 21.92
C LEU A 445 8.55 5.34 20.39
N TRP A 446 8.73 4.17 19.77
CA TRP A 446 8.49 3.99 18.33
C TRP A 446 7.02 4.07 17.94
N TYR A 447 6.11 3.68 18.84
CA TYR A 447 4.66 3.78 18.63
C TYR A 447 4.13 5.17 18.92
N THR A 448 4.84 6.01 19.68
CA THR A 448 4.31 7.30 20.16
C THR A 448 5.06 8.53 19.64
N GLN A 449 6.22 8.35 18.99
CA GLN A 449 6.96 9.46 18.37
C GLN A 449 6.93 9.35 16.85
N ALA A 450 6.46 10.43 16.20
CA ALA A 450 6.62 10.65 14.76
C ALA A 450 8.09 10.99 14.41
N GLY A 451 8.39 11.01 13.12
CA GLY A 451 9.69 11.36 12.58
C GLY A 451 10.62 10.17 12.42
N THR A 452 11.46 10.26 11.40
CA THR A 452 12.53 9.32 11.07
C THR A 452 13.80 9.71 11.84
N PRO A 453 14.36 8.83 12.70
CA PRO A 453 15.63 9.12 13.36
C PRO A 453 16.79 9.14 12.35
N THR A 454 17.75 10.02 12.57
CA THR A 454 19.04 9.99 11.90
C THR A 454 20.05 9.31 12.81
N VAL A 455 20.78 8.32 12.27
CA VAL A 455 21.89 7.66 12.96
C VAL A 455 23.19 8.01 12.26
N THR A 456 24.06 8.72 12.98
CA THR A 456 25.40 9.07 12.52
C THR A 456 26.40 8.04 12.99
N ALA A 457 27.11 7.41 12.06
CA ALA A 457 28.15 6.43 12.34
C ALA A 457 29.55 7.00 12.07
N ARG A 458 30.47 6.79 12.99
CA ARG A 458 31.90 7.10 12.83
C ARG A 458 32.72 5.92 13.30
N TRP A 459 33.80 5.59 12.60
CA TRP A 459 34.69 4.53 13.06
C TRP A 459 36.16 4.88 12.86
N SER A 460 36.99 4.24 13.66
CA SER A 460 38.45 4.27 13.53
C SER A 460 39.01 2.86 13.70
N HIS A 461 40.15 2.60 13.06
CA HIS A 461 40.86 1.35 13.21
C HIS A 461 42.31 1.64 13.57
N ASP A 462 42.69 1.31 14.80
CA ASP A 462 44.08 1.36 15.25
C ASP A 462 44.82 0.12 14.75
N GLN A 463 45.72 0.31 13.79
CA GLN A 463 46.50 -0.78 13.19
C GLN A 463 47.49 -1.43 14.16
N ALA A 464 47.97 -0.71 15.17
CA ALA A 464 48.93 -1.24 16.14
C ALA A 464 48.26 -2.19 17.13
N THR A 465 47.07 -1.81 17.62
CA THR A 465 46.29 -2.63 18.57
C THR A 465 45.32 -3.58 17.88
N LYS A 466 45.04 -3.36 16.58
CA LYS A 466 43.98 -4.04 15.80
C LYS A 466 42.57 -3.83 16.38
N ASN A 467 42.36 -2.68 17.02
CA ASN A 467 41.07 -2.33 17.59
C ASN A 467 40.27 -1.49 16.60
N PHE A 468 39.07 -1.94 16.29
CA PHE A 468 38.08 -1.19 15.52
C PHE A 468 37.07 -0.58 16.49
N THR A 469 36.95 0.74 16.49
CA THR A 469 36.03 1.47 17.36
C THR A 469 34.93 2.08 16.51
N LEU A 470 33.67 1.73 16.77
CA LEU A 470 32.47 2.26 16.13
C LEU A 470 31.70 3.13 17.12
N THR A 471 31.51 4.39 16.81
CA THR A 471 30.62 5.30 17.54
C THR A 471 29.35 5.52 16.73
N LEU A 472 28.20 5.31 17.37
CA LEU A 472 26.88 5.56 16.81
C LEU A 472 26.19 6.64 17.62
N GLU A 473 25.63 7.64 16.95
CA GLU A 473 24.86 8.73 17.53
C GLU A 473 23.47 8.75 16.89
N GLN A 474 22.40 8.91 17.69
CA GLN A 474 21.04 9.09 17.18
C GLN A 474 20.53 10.50 17.45
N ASP A 475 19.85 11.06 16.46
CA ASP A 475 19.03 12.26 16.56
C ASP A 475 17.59 11.93 16.18
N VAL A 476 16.64 12.34 17.02
CA VAL A 476 15.21 12.09 16.82
C VAL A 476 14.50 13.44 16.66
N PRO A 477 13.82 13.68 15.52
CA PRO A 477 13.15 14.96 15.29
C PRO A 477 12.13 15.31 16.38
N THR A 478 12.15 16.55 16.86
CA THR A 478 11.05 17.11 17.67
C THR A 478 9.96 17.63 16.75
N ILE A 479 8.73 17.13 16.91
CA ILE A 479 7.58 17.50 16.10
C ILE A 479 6.44 17.89 17.03
N THR A 480 5.93 19.12 16.92
CA THR A 480 4.90 19.66 17.81
C THR A 480 3.73 18.70 17.98
N ASN A 481 3.43 18.32 19.23
CA ASN A 481 2.38 17.36 19.64
C ASN A 481 2.53 15.91 19.12
N GLN A 482 3.60 15.58 18.39
CA GLN A 482 3.80 14.26 17.76
C GLN A 482 5.12 13.58 18.13
N SER A 483 6.16 14.33 18.52
CA SER A 483 7.45 13.78 18.96
C SER A 483 8.17 14.77 19.88
N ASN A 484 8.80 14.27 20.95
CA ASN A 484 9.54 15.07 21.92
C ASN A 484 11.07 14.93 21.78
N GLY A 485 11.54 14.21 20.76
CA GLY A 485 12.97 14.03 20.47
C GLY A 485 13.71 13.08 21.42
N GLN A 486 12.99 12.25 22.19
CA GLN A 486 13.65 11.29 23.07
C GLN A 486 14.33 10.17 22.26
N PRO A 487 15.57 9.77 22.64
CA PRO A 487 16.27 8.63 22.03
C PRO A 487 15.43 7.36 22.06
N ARG A 488 15.38 6.66 20.93
CA ARG A 488 14.66 5.39 20.76
C ARG A 488 15.59 4.21 21.00
N HIS A 489 15.01 3.04 21.22
CA HIS A 489 15.74 1.77 21.24
C HIS A 489 15.94 1.28 19.80
N ILE A 490 17.12 1.51 19.22
CA ILE A 490 17.42 1.19 17.82
C ILE A 490 18.29 -0.08 17.74
N PRO A 491 17.78 -1.21 17.20
CA PRO A 491 18.61 -2.36 16.87
C PRO A 491 19.43 -2.12 15.59
N VAL A 492 20.74 -2.32 15.68
CA VAL A 492 21.70 -2.17 14.58
C VAL A 492 22.30 -3.53 14.27
N THR A 493 21.66 -4.27 13.37
CA THR A 493 22.25 -5.52 12.85
C THR A 493 23.44 -5.16 11.98
N PHE A 494 24.60 -5.76 12.23
CA PHE A 494 25.84 -5.38 11.56
C PHE A 494 26.74 -6.57 11.25
N GLY A 495 27.68 -6.35 10.33
CA GLY A 495 28.87 -7.17 10.13
C GLY A 495 30.12 -6.30 9.95
N LEU A 496 31.29 -6.75 10.40
CA LEU A 496 32.58 -6.17 10.01
C LEU A 496 33.18 -7.02 8.90
N VAL A 497 33.02 -6.57 7.66
CA VAL A 497 33.43 -7.32 6.46
C VAL A 497 34.93 -7.15 6.25
N GLY A 498 35.68 -8.24 6.45
CA GLY A 498 37.12 -8.28 6.27
C GLY A 498 37.56 -8.09 4.81
N PRO A 499 38.86 -7.90 4.56
CA PRO A 499 39.41 -7.75 3.21
C PRO A 499 39.26 -9.01 2.34
N ASP A 500 39.02 -10.17 2.94
CA ASP A 500 38.71 -11.43 2.23
C ASP A 500 37.20 -11.64 1.99
N GLY A 501 36.37 -10.65 2.35
CA GLY A 501 34.92 -10.69 2.23
C GLY A 501 34.21 -11.54 3.30
N LYS A 502 34.91 -11.97 4.36
CA LYS A 502 34.27 -12.69 5.48
C LYS A 502 33.97 -11.73 6.63
N ASP A 503 32.88 -12.02 7.34
CA ASP A 503 32.56 -11.29 8.56
C ASP A 503 33.54 -11.67 9.68
N VAL A 504 34.24 -10.67 10.20
CA VAL A 504 35.12 -10.78 11.36
C VAL A 504 34.29 -10.76 12.64
N PHE A 505 33.29 -9.88 12.68
CA PHE A 505 32.27 -9.78 13.72
C PHE A 505 30.91 -9.60 13.05
N GLN A 506 29.86 -10.07 13.70
CA GLN A 506 28.47 -9.83 13.32
C GLN A 506 27.56 -9.95 14.54
N GLY A 507 26.40 -9.31 14.49
CA GLY A 507 25.40 -9.37 15.56
C GLY A 507 24.42 -8.21 15.51
N VAL A 508 23.75 -7.96 16.63
CA VAL A 508 22.84 -6.82 16.82
C VAL A 508 23.40 -5.93 17.92
N LEU A 509 23.73 -4.69 17.59
CA LEU A 509 24.08 -3.65 18.58
C LEU A 509 22.82 -2.90 18.99
N GLU A 510 22.77 -2.46 20.24
CA GLU A 510 21.59 -1.77 20.78
C GLU A 510 21.92 -0.31 21.08
N LEU A 511 21.47 0.59 20.22
CA LEU A 511 21.62 2.03 20.42
C LEU A 511 20.40 2.55 21.19
N THR A 512 20.54 2.64 22.51
CA THR A 512 19.48 3.07 23.45
C THR A 512 19.68 4.49 23.99
N GLN A 513 20.89 5.02 23.87
CA GLN A 513 21.22 6.38 24.28
C GLN A 513 21.47 7.25 23.05
N ALA A 514 21.59 8.57 23.27
CA ALA A 514 21.98 9.50 22.21
C ALA A 514 23.29 9.08 21.53
N THR A 515 24.22 8.48 22.28
CA THR A 515 25.50 7.99 21.73
C THR A 515 25.92 6.69 22.40
N HIS A 516 26.44 5.75 21.62
CA HIS A 516 27.16 4.56 22.09
C HIS A 516 28.50 4.42 21.35
N THR A 517 29.48 3.81 22.01
CA THR A 517 30.76 3.43 21.39
C THR A 517 31.03 1.96 21.64
N PHE A 518 31.26 1.22 20.57
CA PHE A 518 31.54 -0.22 20.55
C PHE A 518 32.98 -0.45 20.08
N THR A 519 33.73 -1.28 20.79
CA THR A 519 35.11 -1.62 20.43
C THR A 519 35.22 -3.11 20.13
N PHE A 520 35.79 -3.43 18.98
CA PHE A 520 36.03 -4.80 18.51
C PHE A 520 37.54 -5.02 18.42
N GLU A 521 38.03 -6.05 19.09
CA GLU A 521 39.46 -6.39 19.13
C GLU A 521 39.82 -7.33 17.97
N HIS A 522 41.10 -7.34 17.60
CA HIS A 522 41.66 -8.25 16.58
C HIS A 522 41.06 -8.12 15.17
N VAL A 523 40.61 -6.92 14.79
CA VAL A 523 40.04 -6.67 13.47
C VAL A 523 41.14 -6.55 12.41
N PRO A 524 41.07 -7.29 11.28
CA PRO A 524 42.01 -7.13 10.17
C PRO A 524 41.98 -5.72 9.55
N PRO A 525 43.12 -5.15 9.13
CA PRO A 525 43.15 -3.89 8.39
C PRO A 525 42.24 -3.93 7.16
N HIS A 526 41.67 -2.79 6.79
CA HIS A 526 40.71 -2.65 5.68
C HIS A 526 39.36 -3.36 5.87
N SER A 527 39.04 -3.85 7.08
CA SER A 527 37.68 -4.28 7.38
C SER A 527 36.71 -3.09 7.31
N VAL A 528 35.54 -3.30 6.72
CA VAL A 528 34.51 -2.28 6.49
C VAL A 528 33.25 -2.64 7.28
N PRO A 529 32.65 -1.70 8.04
CA PRO A 529 31.39 -1.99 8.71
C PRO A 529 30.25 -2.05 7.69
N SER A 530 29.48 -3.11 7.73
CA SER A 530 28.17 -3.25 7.10
C SER A 530 27.12 -2.99 8.17
N LEU A 531 26.61 -1.77 8.24
CA LEU A 531 25.66 -1.33 9.27
C LEU A 531 24.22 -1.48 8.78
N PHE A 532 23.30 -1.74 9.71
CA PHE A 532 21.86 -1.91 9.44
C PHE A 532 21.59 -2.96 8.36
N ARG A 533 22.26 -4.11 8.44
CA ARG A 533 21.95 -5.28 7.60
C ARG A 533 20.46 -5.61 7.68
N HIS A 534 19.89 -6.04 6.56
CA HIS A 534 18.44 -6.20 6.38
C HIS A 534 17.62 -4.94 6.72
N PHE A 535 18.24 -3.75 6.66
CA PHE A 535 17.64 -2.49 7.13
C PHE A 535 17.00 -2.64 8.52
N SER A 536 17.82 -3.06 9.50
CA SER A 536 17.32 -3.50 10.81
C SER A 536 16.54 -2.47 11.63
N ALA A 537 16.49 -1.21 11.21
CA ALA A 537 15.64 -0.17 11.79
C ALA A 537 15.31 0.90 10.73
N PRO A 538 14.12 1.53 10.78
CA PRO A 538 13.71 2.56 9.84
C PRO A 538 14.36 3.92 10.17
N VAL A 539 15.65 4.04 9.86
CA VAL A 539 16.48 5.23 10.15
C VAL A 539 17.17 5.76 8.89
N ILE A 540 17.55 7.03 8.92
CA ILE A 540 18.50 7.62 7.98
C ILE A 540 19.91 7.35 8.51
N LEU A 541 20.73 6.60 7.76
CA LEU A 541 22.12 6.35 8.14
C LEU A 541 23.06 7.36 7.49
N GLU A 542 23.68 8.21 8.30
CA GLU A 542 24.78 9.08 7.91
C GLU A 542 26.11 8.42 8.27
N ALA A 543 26.89 8.04 7.25
CA ALA A 543 28.16 7.34 7.43
C ALA A 543 29.19 7.80 6.39
N PRO A 544 30.45 8.06 6.78
CA PRO A 544 31.49 8.56 5.88
C PRO A 544 32.15 7.42 5.09
N TYR A 545 31.35 6.58 4.41
CA TYR A 545 31.90 5.54 3.55
C TYR A 545 32.65 6.16 2.36
N THR A 546 33.82 5.61 2.04
CA THR A 546 34.50 5.92 0.79
C THR A 546 33.95 5.08 -0.36
N ASP A 547 34.15 5.51 -1.61
CA ASP A 547 33.78 4.72 -2.79
C ASP A 547 34.39 3.31 -2.78
N ASP A 548 35.65 3.19 -2.36
CA ASP A 548 36.31 1.88 -2.22
C ASP A 548 35.62 0.98 -1.17
N GLN A 549 35.15 1.56 -0.06
CA GLN A 549 34.41 0.83 0.96
C GLN A 549 33.03 0.40 0.47
N LEU A 550 32.30 1.29 -0.22
CA LEU A 550 31.00 0.96 -0.81
C LEU A 550 31.14 -0.13 -1.87
N ARG A 551 32.14 -0.03 -2.74
CA ARG A 551 32.44 -1.05 -3.75
C ARG A 551 32.89 -2.37 -3.13
N HIS A 552 33.63 -2.33 -2.01
CA HIS A 552 33.98 -3.54 -1.25
C HIS A 552 32.73 -4.24 -0.73
N LEU A 553 31.81 -3.52 -0.09
CA LEU A 553 30.55 -4.07 0.41
C LEU A 553 29.65 -4.58 -0.73
N MET A 554 29.51 -3.81 -1.80
CA MET A 554 28.72 -4.18 -2.98
C MET A 554 29.13 -5.53 -3.59
N VAL A 555 30.42 -5.90 -3.49
CA VAL A 555 30.95 -7.17 -4.04
C VAL A 555 31.02 -8.29 -2.99
N HIS A 556 31.30 -7.95 -1.73
CA HIS A 556 31.73 -8.92 -0.71
C HIS A 556 30.81 -9.05 0.49
N ASP A 557 29.87 -8.13 0.71
CA ASP A 557 28.93 -8.26 1.83
C ASP A 557 28.11 -9.55 1.70
N ARG A 558 27.71 -10.15 2.82
CA ARG A 558 26.90 -11.37 2.83
C ARG A 558 25.41 -11.09 2.94
N ASP A 559 25.04 -9.90 3.38
CA ASP A 559 23.65 -9.45 3.37
C ASP A 559 23.31 -8.90 1.98
N GLY A 560 22.40 -9.58 1.27
CA GLY A 560 21.98 -9.18 -0.07
C GLY A 560 21.36 -7.79 -0.12
N PHE A 561 20.68 -7.36 0.95
CA PHE A 561 20.18 -5.99 1.06
C PHE A 561 21.34 -4.98 1.09
N ASN A 562 22.34 -5.17 1.96
CA ASN A 562 23.48 -4.26 2.04
C ASN A 562 24.44 -4.34 0.84
N GLN A 563 24.54 -5.48 0.15
CA GLN A 563 25.20 -5.56 -1.15
C GLN A 563 24.57 -4.56 -2.14
N TRP A 564 23.24 -4.60 -2.27
CA TRP A 564 22.50 -3.67 -3.13
C TRP A 564 22.58 -2.24 -2.61
N GLU A 565 22.37 -1.98 -1.32
CA GLU A 565 22.37 -0.64 -0.72
C GLU A 565 23.72 0.05 -0.89
N ALA A 566 24.84 -0.67 -0.71
CA ALA A 566 26.18 -0.12 -0.92
C ALA A 566 26.39 0.27 -2.39
N GLY A 567 25.95 -0.58 -3.33
CA GLY A 567 25.96 -0.25 -4.76
C GLY A 567 25.08 0.94 -5.09
N ASN A 568 23.86 0.98 -4.56
CA ASN A 568 22.91 2.06 -4.76
C ASN A 568 23.46 3.40 -4.26
N ARG A 569 24.04 3.44 -3.04
CA ARG A 569 24.72 4.64 -2.50
C ARG A 569 25.86 5.10 -3.38
N PHE A 570 26.73 4.18 -3.80
CA PHE A 570 27.86 4.48 -4.69
C PHE A 570 27.36 5.10 -6.01
N LEU A 571 26.33 4.52 -6.62
CA LEU A 571 25.75 5.02 -7.86
C LEU A 571 25.04 6.36 -7.67
N THR A 572 24.29 6.54 -6.58
CA THR A 572 23.62 7.82 -6.29
C THR A 572 24.64 8.94 -6.07
N THR A 573 25.69 8.72 -5.29
CA THR A 573 26.75 9.73 -5.09
C THR A 573 27.40 10.14 -6.40
N ASN A 574 27.71 9.18 -7.28
CA ASN A 574 28.29 9.46 -8.59
C ASN A 574 27.31 10.20 -9.52
N LEU A 575 26.04 9.81 -9.53
CA LEU A 575 25.00 10.52 -10.29
C LEU A 575 24.82 11.95 -9.80
N MET A 576 24.69 12.18 -8.49
CA MET A 576 24.53 13.51 -7.90
C MET A 576 25.69 14.44 -8.24
N ALA A 577 26.94 13.95 -8.14
CA ALA A 577 28.11 14.72 -8.55
C ALA A 577 28.05 15.14 -10.03
N GLN A 578 27.49 14.31 -10.91
CA GLN A 578 27.30 14.67 -12.31
C GLN A 578 26.12 15.63 -12.54
N VAL A 579 25.08 15.57 -11.70
CA VAL A 579 23.98 16.56 -11.71
C VAL A 579 24.52 17.94 -11.35
N ASP A 580 25.30 18.05 -10.28
CA ASP A 580 25.93 19.31 -9.90
C ASP A 580 26.82 19.85 -11.04
N ARG A 581 27.61 19.00 -11.69
CA ARG A 581 28.43 19.40 -12.86
C ARG A 581 27.58 19.91 -14.02
N TYR A 582 26.50 19.20 -14.36
CA TYR A 582 25.61 19.57 -15.44
C TYR A 582 24.94 20.92 -15.20
N GLU A 583 24.47 21.18 -13.97
CA GLU A 583 23.88 22.46 -13.56
C GLU A 583 24.88 23.63 -13.67
N HIS A 584 26.18 23.36 -13.52
CA HIS A 584 27.26 24.34 -13.75
C HIS A 584 27.69 24.44 -15.23
N GLY A 585 26.94 23.85 -16.16
CA GLY A 585 27.22 23.89 -17.61
C GLY A 585 28.43 23.04 -18.02
N GLN A 586 28.86 22.09 -17.17
CA GLN A 586 29.96 21.19 -17.48
C GLN A 586 29.46 19.92 -18.17
N VAL A 587 30.36 19.27 -18.91
CA VAL A 587 30.07 17.99 -19.58
C VAL A 587 29.94 16.88 -18.53
N ILE A 588 28.90 16.06 -18.68
CA ILE A 588 28.65 14.86 -17.88
C ILE A 588 29.73 13.81 -18.18
N HIS A 589 30.30 13.24 -17.13
CA HIS A 589 31.33 12.20 -17.22
C HIS A 589 30.96 11.00 -16.36
N VAL A 590 30.83 9.83 -16.96
CA VAL A 590 30.69 8.55 -16.25
C VAL A 590 32.09 7.98 -16.06
N GLY A 591 32.52 7.82 -14.80
CA GLY A 591 33.88 7.39 -14.50
C GLY A 591 34.10 5.89 -14.64
N ASP A 592 35.38 5.51 -14.76
CA ASP A 592 35.82 4.12 -14.97
C ASP A 592 35.44 3.22 -13.78
N GLU A 593 35.38 3.76 -12.57
CA GLU A 593 34.97 3.04 -11.37
C GLU A 593 33.52 2.53 -11.43
N VAL A 594 32.63 3.25 -12.13
CA VAL A 594 31.25 2.82 -12.37
C VAL A 594 31.23 1.65 -13.36
N LEU A 595 31.96 1.79 -14.48
CA LEU A 595 32.06 0.74 -15.50
C LEU A 595 32.67 -0.55 -14.94
N ASP A 596 33.74 -0.46 -14.17
CA ASP A 596 34.40 -1.60 -13.53
C ASP A 596 33.50 -2.30 -12.51
N SER A 597 32.69 -1.54 -11.78
CA SER A 597 31.74 -2.07 -10.81
C SER A 597 30.64 -2.88 -11.49
N PHE A 598 30.05 -2.35 -12.57
CA PHE A 598 29.08 -3.08 -13.38
C PHE A 598 29.69 -4.34 -14.00
N ARG A 599 30.90 -4.26 -14.57
CA ARG A 599 31.58 -5.42 -15.15
C ARG A 599 31.82 -6.53 -14.12
N ARG A 600 32.20 -6.18 -12.89
CA ARG A 600 32.36 -7.15 -11.79
C ARG A 600 31.03 -7.84 -11.44
N ILE A 601 29.93 -7.08 -11.35
CA ILE A 601 28.60 -7.65 -11.08
C ILE A 601 28.16 -8.55 -12.26
N LEU A 602 28.34 -8.11 -13.51
CA LEU A 602 28.01 -8.91 -14.70
C LEU A 602 28.73 -10.28 -14.70
N GLN A 603 29.97 -10.34 -14.22
CA GLN A 603 30.77 -11.57 -14.14
C GLN A 603 30.46 -12.48 -12.93
N ARG A 604 29.65 -12.03 -11.97
CA ARG A 604 29.26 -12.83 -10.80
C ARG A 604 28.26 -13.94 -11.18
N ALA A 605 28.63 -15.20 -10.97
CA ALA A 605 27.77 -16.37 -11.22
C ALA A 605 27.08 -16.90 -9.95
N ASP A 606 27.55 -16.50 -8.77
CA ASP A 606 27.13 -16.94 -7.45
C ASP A 606 26.14 -15.99 -6.76
N MET A 607 25.62 -15.00 -7.49
CA MET A 607 24.59 -14.07 -7.02
C MET A 607 23.22 -14.54 -7.50
N ASP A 608 22.21 -14.45 -6.63
CA ASP A 608 20.82 -14.62 -7.02
C ASP A 608 20.48 -13.75 -8.24
N GLN A 609 19.73 -14.30 -9.20
CA GLN A 609 19.55 -13.66 -10.51
C GLN A 609 18.71 -12.38 -10.42
N GLU A 610 17.67 -12.38 -9.59
CA GLU A 610 16.84 -11.20 -9.35
C GLU A 610 17.63 -10.11 -8.61
N LEU A 611 18.34 -10.49 -7.54
CA LEU A 611 19.23 -9.58 -6.83
C LEU A 611 20.30 -8.99 -7.75
N LYS A 612 20.87 -9.80 -8.66
CA LYS A 612 21.84 -9.34 -9.66
C LYS A 612 21.22 -8.33 -10.63
N SER A 613 19.98 -8.52 -11.06
CA SER A 613 19.23 -7.54 -11.86
C SER A 613 19.05 -6.22 -11.10
N LEU A 614 18.65 -6.27 -9.82
CA LEU A 614 18.52 -5.06 -9.00
C LEU A 614 19.87 -4.35 -8.76
N ALA A 615 20.95 -5.10 -8.55
CA ALA A 615 22.31 -4.55 -8.39
C ALA A 615 22.83 -3.87 -9.66
N LEU A 616 22.35 -4.30 -10.84
CA LEU A 616 22.64 -3.67 -12.13
C LEU A 616 21.69 -2.51 -12.45
N SER A 617 20.72 -2.17 -11.60
CA SER A 617 19.77 -1.08 -11.86
C SER A 617 20.33 0.27 -11.41
N LEU A 618 20.23 1.30 -12.27
CA LEU A 618 20.53 2.67 -11.87
C LEU A 618 19.43 3.24 -10.97
N PRO A 619 19.80 4.08 -9.97
CA PRO A 619 18.83 4.83 -9.19
C PRO A 619 17.82 5.58 -10.07
N VAL A 620 16.55 5.55 -9.68
CA VAL A 620 15.46 6.22 -10.42
C VAL A 620 15.28 7.67 -9.95
N TYR A 621 14.51 8.46 -10.71
CA TYR A 621 14.25 9.87 -10.37
C TYR A 621 13.74 10.04 -8.94
N GLN A 622 12.82 9.17 -8.50
CA GLN A 622 12.21 9.20 -7.18
C GLN A 622 13.21 8.88 -6.05
N GLU A 623 14.32 8.20 -6.35
CA GLU A 623 15.40 7.94 -5.38
C GLU A 623 16.42 9.08 -5.34
N ILE A 624 16.66 9.76 -6.47
CA ILE A 624 17.66 10.83 -6.60
C ILE A 624 17.09 12.19 -6.16
N ALA A 625 15.90 12.56 -6.64
CA ALA A 625 15.33 13.88 -6.43
C ALA A 625 15.19 14.28 -4.95
N PRO A 626 14.72 13.39 -4.04
CA PRO A 626 14.61 13.73 -2.61
C PRO A 626 15.95 14.04 -1.92
N GLN A 627 17.08 13.69 -2.52
CA GLN A 627 18.41 13.94 -1.96
C GLN A 627 18.95 15.33 -2.32
N ARG A 628 18.26 16.07 -3.20
CA ARG A 628 18.65 17.44 -3.56
C ARG A 628 17.99 18.45 -2.62
N GLU A 629 18.72 19.49 -2.25
CA GLU A 629 18.16 20.66 -1.58
C GLU A 629 17.21 21.43 -2.52
N VAL A 630 17.63 21.59 -3.78
CA VAL A 630 16.83 22.15 -4.87
C VAL A 630 16.76 21.13 -5.99
N ILE A 631 15.54 20.67 -6.28
CA ILE A 631 15.25 19.67 -7.30
C ILE A 631 15.17 20.37 -8.66
N ASP A 632 16.11 20.03 -9.54
CA ASP A 632 16.01 20.23 -10.98
C ASP A 632 15.71 18.89 -11.67
N PRO A 633 14.45 18.65 -12.09
CA PRO A 633 14.08 17.42 -12.76
C PRO A 633 14.81 17.21 -14.09
N HIS A 634 15.09 18.27 -14.84
CA HIS A 634 15.70 18.18 -16.16
C HIS A 634 17.18 17.79 -16.07
N ALA A 635 17.89 18.33 -15.07
CA ALA A 635 19.27 17.96 -14.81
C ALA A 635 19.40 16.47 -14.42
N ILE A 636 18.52 15.99 -13.54
CA ILE A 636 18.49 14.57 -13.12
C ILE A 636 18.21 13.65 -14.32
N ILE A 637 17.22 14.00 -15.16
CA ILE A 637 16.88 13.23 -16.37
C ILE A 637 18.06 13.18 -17.34
N ALA A 638 18.70 14.33 -17.62
CA ALA A 638 19.82 14.41 -18.54
C ALA A 638 21.02 13.56 -18.09
N VAL A 639 21.36 13.64 -16.80
CA VAL A 639 22.46 12.85 -16.23
C VAL A 639 22.16 11.37 -16.23
N ARG A 640 20.96 10.97 -15.79
CA ARG A 640 20.58 9.55 -15.81
C ARG A 640 20.58 8.98 -17.22
N LYS A 641 20.12 9.74 -18.22
CA LYS A 641 20.19 9.36 -19.64
C LYS A 641 21.65 9.14 -20.08
N ALA A 642 22.56 10.06 -19.75
CA ALA A 642 23.98 9.93 -20.10
C ALA A 642 24.65 8.69 -19.46
N PHE A 643 24.24 8.31 -18.26
CA PHE A 643 24.71 7.07 -17.62
C PHE A 643 24.21 5.83 -18.37
N LEU A 644 22.90 5.75 -18.68
CA LEU A 644 22.33 4.67 -19.46
C LEU A 644 23.02 4.51 -20.82
N GLU A 645 23.23 5.62 -21.53
CA GLU A 645 23.90 5.63 -22.84
C GLU A 645 25.37 5.23 -22.76
N THR A 646 26.07 5.62 -21.69
CA THR A 646 27.48 5.26 -21.53
C THR A 646 27.62 3.79 -21.15
N LEU A 647 26.81 3.29 -20.21
CA LEU A 647 26.80 1.88 -19.82
C LEU A 647 26.38 0.99 -21.00
N GLY A 648 25.32 1.35 -21.71
CA GLY A 648 24.84 0.61 -22.88
C GLY A 648 25.87 0.53 -24.01
N ARG A 649 26.68 1.59 -24.23
CA ARG A 649 27.76 1.59 -25.23
C ARG A 649 29.01 0.86 -24.78
N GLN A 650 29.48 1.14 -23.56
CA GLN A 650 30.79 0.66 -23.09
C GLN A 650 30.77 -0.77 -22.56
N LEU A 651 29.59 -1.28 -22.18
CA LEU A 651 29.37 -2.65 -21.72
C LEU A 651 28.44 -3.43 -22.68
N HIS A 652 28.39 -3.00 -23.94
CA HIS A 652 27.48 -3.52 -24.95
C HIS A 652 27.59 -5.05 -25.09
N ASP A 653 28.82 -5.55 -25.25
CA ASP A 653 29.06 -6.98 -25.49
C ASP A 653 28.69 -7.82 -24.27
N GLU A 654 29.00 -7.34 -23.06
CA GLU A 654 28.62 -8.02 -21.82
C GLU A 654 27.09 -8.05 -21.62
N PHE A 655 26.37 -6.97 -21.93
CA PHE A 655 24.90 -6.97 -21.88
C PHE A 655 24.28 -7.83 -22.99
N LEU A 656 24.87 -7.86 -24.20
CA LEU A 656 24.41 -8.71 -25.27
C LEU A 656 24.61 -10.19 -24.94
N GLU A 657 25.74 -10.56 -24.33
CA GLU A 657 25.98 -11.90 -23.81
C GLU A 657 24.95 -12.29 -22.73
N MET A 658 24.69 -11.38 -21.78
CA MET A 658 23.66 -11.59 -20.75
C MET A 658 22.28 -11.78 -21.35
N TYR A 659 21.89 -10.95 -22.31
CA TYR A 659 20.62 -11.06 -23.02
C TYR A 659 20.50 -12.43 -23.70
N ASN A 660 21.47 -12.79 -24.54
CA ASN A 660 21.45 -14.03 -25.32
C ASN A 660 21.46 -15.29 -24.44
N THR A 661 22.15 -15.23 -23.29
CA THR A 661 22.22 -16.35 -22.34
C THR A 661 20.88 -16.59 -21.64
N ASN A 662 20.08 -15.54 -21.44
CA ASN A 662 18.82 -15.62 -20.72
C ASN A 662 17.58 -15.63 -21.65
N TYR A 663 17.74 -15.36 -22.95
CA TYR A 663 16.64 -15.32 -23.92
C TYR A 663 16.21 -16.71 -24.39
N HIS A 664 15.07 -17.18 -23.87
CA HIS A 664 14.48 -18.49 -24.22
C HIS A 664 13.00 -18.38 -24.61
N PRO A 665 12.67 -17.84 -25.80
CA PRO A 665 11.28 -17.61 -26.22
C PRO A 665 10.46 -18.90 -26.42
N GLY A 666 11.11 -20.07 -26.50
CA GLY A 666 10.45 -21.36 -26.69
C GLY A 666 10.01 -22.06 -25.40
N ASN A 667 10.44 -21.60 -24.23
CA ASN A 667 10.11 -22.23 -22.95
C ASN A 667 8.74 -21.74 -22.46
N PRO A 668 7.81 -22.61 -22.02
CA PRO A 668 6.57 -22.19 -21.37
C PRO A 668 6.85 -21.23 -20.20
N TYR A 669 5.87 -20.38 -19.88
CA TYR A 669 5.98 -19.52 -18.71
C TYR A 669 6.09 -20.37 -17.43
N ASP A 670 7.10 -20.05 -16.62
CA ASP A 670 7.29 -20.57 -15.27
C ASP A 670 7.68 -19.40 -14.38
N ARG A 671 7.04 -19.30 -13.21
CA ARG A 671 7.34 -18.27 -12.21
C ARG A 671 8.76 -18.41 -11.65
N ALA A 672 9.29 -19.63 -11.54
CA ALA A 672 10.65 -19.88 -11.07
C ALA A 672 11.73 -19.25 -11.97
N ASP A 673 11.39 -18.89 -13.20
CA ASP A 673 12.26 -18.24 -14.18
C ASP A 673 12.27 -16.69 -14.09
N ALA A 674 11.62 -16.08 -13.07
CA ALA A 674 11.50 -14.63 -12.94
C ALA A 674 12.87 -13.90 -12.90
N GLY A 675 13.86 -14.46 -12.19
CA GLY A 675 15.24 -13.95 -12.19
C GLY A 675 15.91 -13.95 -13.56
N ARG A 676 15.73 -15.02 -14.34
CA ARG A 676 16.24 -15.11 -15.72
C ARG A 676 15.64 -14.02 -16.61
N ARG A 677 14.30 -13.86 -16.57
CA ARG A 677 13.60 -12.80 -17.32
C ARG A 677 14.04 -11.40 -16.87
N SER A 678 14.27 -11.21 -15.57
CA SER A 678 14.77 -9.95 -15.02
C SER A 678 16.14 -9.58 -15.60
N LEU A 679 17.09 -10.54 -15.64
CA LEU A 679 18.40 -10.34 -16.27
C LEU A 679 18.32 -10.08 -17.78
N GLN A 680 17.47 -10.80 -18.50
CA GLN A 680 17.21 -10.56 -19.92
C GLN A 680 16.70 -9.14 -20.16
N ASN A 681 15.70 -8.71 -19.40
CA ASN A 681 15.02 -7.44 -19.62
C ASN A 681 15.85 -6.23 -19.19
N ILE A 682 16.64 -6.33 -18.11
CA ILE A 682 17.57 -5.25 -17.75
C ILE A 682 18.70 -5.10 -18.77
N ALA A 683 19.22 -6.21 -19.30
CA ALA A 683 20.22 -6.18 -20.36
C ALA A 683 19.67 -5.51 -21.63
N LEU A 684 18.47 -5.88 -22.08
CA LEU A 684 17.81 -5.22 -23.22
C LEU A 684 17.57 -3.73 -22.97
N GLY A 685 17.23 -3.34 -21.74
CA GLY A 685 17.08 -1.94 -21.34
C GLY A 685 18.36 -1.12 -21.45
N TYR A 686 19.53 -1.68 -21.13
CA TYR A 686 20.81 -1.00 -21.36
C TYR A 686 21.19 -0.97 -22.84
N LEU A 687 21.01 -2.09 -23.55
CA LEU A 687 21.28 -2.19 -24.99
C LEU A 687 20.46 -1.16 -25.78
N SER A 688 19.22 -0.86 -25.37
CA SER A 688 18.38 0.13 -26.05
C SER A 688 18.90 1.57 -25.97
N HIS A 689 19.88 1.84 -25.12
CA HIS A 689 20.55 3.14 -25.00
C HIS A 689 21.93 3.17 -25.67
N SER A 690 22.35 2.07 -26.32
CA SER A 690 23.66 1.98 -26.97
C SER A 690 23.78 2.80 -28.26
N GLY A 691 22.65 3.15 -28.88
CA GLY A 691 22.62 3.72 -30.23
C GLY A 691 22.83 2.69 -31.35
N ASP A 692 22.81 1.39 -31.02
CA ASP A 692 22.84 0.32 -32.01
C ASP A 692 21.45 0.08 -32.61
N VAL A 693 21.36 0.24 -33.93
CA VAL A 693 20.13 0.03 -34.70
C VAL A 693 19.69 -1.43 -34.71
N GLU A 694 20.60 -2.39 -34.55
CA GLU A 694 20.28 -3.83 -34.50
C GLU A 694 19.50 -4.19 -33.22
N VAL A 695 19.66 -3.41 -32.14
CA VAL A 695 18.91 -3.61 -30.89
C VAL A 695 17.42 -3.33 -31.07
N ALA A 696 17.02 -2.43 -31.99
CA ALA A 696 15.60 -2.23 -32.30
C ALA A 696 14.96 -3.52 -32.84
N GLU A 697 15.68 -4.26 -33.69
CA GLU A 697 15.22 -5.57 -34.18
C GLU A 697 15.18 -6.62 -33.08
N LEU A 698 16.10 -6.56 -32.12
CA LEU A 698 16.11 -7.43 -30.94
C LEU A 698 14.87 -7.20 -30.05
N ALA A 699 14.53 -5.95 -29.78
CA ALA A 699 13.33 -5.60 -29.01
C ALA A 699 12.05 -6.04 -29.74
N VAL A 700 11.95 -5.80 -31.05
CA VAL A 700 10.81 -6.27 -31.86
C VAL A 700 10.72 -7.80 -31.89
N ARG A 701 11.87 -8.50 -31.96
CA ARG A 701 11.93 -9.96 -31.90
C ARG A 701 11.39 -10.46 -30.57
N GLN A 702 11.84 -9.89 -29.45
CA GLN A 702 11.33 -10.24 -28.13
C GLN A 702 9.82 -10.00 -28.04
N TYR A 703 9.33 -8.83 -28.47
CA TYR A 703 7.89 -8.54 -28.46
C TYR A 703 7.06 -9.58 -29.21
N ARG A 704 7.49 -9.92 -30.44
CA ARG A 704 6.76 -10.84 -31.32
C ARG A 704 6.84 -12.30 -30.87
N GLN A 705 7.94 -12.70 -30.21
CA GLN A 705 8.17 -14.09 -29.78
C GLN A 705 7.84 -14.34 -28.31
N ALA A 706 7.61 -13.29 -27.51
CA ALA A 706 7.24 -13.42 -26.11
C ALA A 706 5.94 -14.21 -25.96
N ASN A 707 5.98 -15.21 -25.08
CA ASN A 707 4.85 -16.04 -24.68
C ASN A 707 4.34 -15.70 -23.26
N ASN A 708 4.79 -14.58 -22.73
CA ASN A 708 4.40 -14.05 -21.43
C ASN A 708 4.36 -12.52 -21.48
N MET A 709 3.60 -11.91 -20.57
CA MET A 709 3.42 -10.46 -20.53
C MET A 709 4.67 -9.74 -19.99
N THR A 710 5.50 -10.34 -19.12
CA THR A 710 6.74 -9.71 -18.64
C THR A 710 7.63 -9.29 -19.81
N ASP A 711 7.99 -10.24 -20.67
CA ASP A 711 8.92 -10.00 -21.78
C ASP A 711 8.28 -9.15 -22.87
N ARG A 712 6.99 -9.38 -23.15
CA ARG A 712 6.21 -8.61 -24.15
C ARG A 712 6.08 -7.15 -23.74
N TYR A 713 5.77 -6.89 -22.48
CA TYR A 713 5.62 -5.54 -21.95
C TYR A 713 6.96 -4.82 -21.82
N ALA A 714 8.03 -5.51 -21.38
CA ALA A 714 9.38 -4.94 -21.36
C ALA A 714 9.80 -4.47 -22.76
N ALA A 715 9.61 -5.33 -23.77
CA ALA A 715 9.92 -4.99 -25.16
C ALA A 715 9.06 -3.84 -25.70
N LEU A 716 7.75 -3.82 -25.39
CA LEU A 716 6.87 -2.69 -25.75
C LEU A 716 7.40 -1.36 -25.19
N ASN A 717 7.75 -1.32 -23.89
CA ASN A 717 8.27 -0.10 -23.26
C ASN A 717 9.58 0.37 -23.89
N ILE A 718 10.42 -0.55 -24.36
CA ILE A 718 11.65 -0.19 -25.08
C ILE A 718 11.33 0.38 -26.46
N ILE A 719 10.51 -0.32 -27.25
CA ILE A 719 10.16 0.07 -28.63
C ILE A 719 9.56 1.48 -28.67
N ILE A 720 8.61 1.80 -27.79
CA ILE A 720 7.95 3.12 -27.79
C ILE A 720 8.89 4.28 -27.42
N ASN A 721 10.01 4.00 -26.76
CA ASN A 721 10.95 5.01 -26.25
C ASN A 721 12.30 5.05 -26.99
N MET A 722 12.65 4.01 -27.77
CA MET A 722 13.91 3.91 -28.51
C MET A 722 13.78 4.56 -29.88
N ASP A 723 14.65 5.52 -30.21
CA ASP A 723 14.55 6.31 -31.45
C ASP A 723 14.78 5.45 -32.70
N GLU A 724 15.70 4.51 -32.63
CA GLU A 724 15.98 3.53 -33.68
C GLU A 724 14.77 2.61 -33.96
N ALA A 725 13.86 2.46 -32.99
CA ALA A 725 12.64 1.66 -33.13
C ALA A 725 11.44 2.46 -33.66
N GLN A 726 11.60 3.74 -34.01
CA GLN A 726 10.53 4.62 -34.52
C GLN A 726 9.68 3.99 -35.65
N PRO A 727 10.23 3.23 -36.63
CA PRO A 727 9.43 2.57 -37.67
C PRO A 727 8.44 1.52 -37.15
N TYR A 728 8.65 0.96 -35.95
CA TYR A 728 7.85 -0.12 -35.38
C TYR A 728 6.84 0.35 -34.34
N ARG A 729 6.98 1.58 -33.82
CA ARG A 729 6.23 2.07 -32.65
C ARG A 729 4.72 1.97 -32.82
N GLU A 730 4.19 2.50 -33.92
CA GLU A 730 2.75 2.54 -34.18
C GLU A 730 2.18 1.13 -34.38
N GLU A 731 2.84 0.30 -35.20
CA GLU A 731 2.44 -1.09 -35.45
C GLU A 731 2.36 -1.89 -34.15
N VAL A 732 3.43 -1.86 -33.34
CA VAL A 732 3.55 -2.63 -32.10
C VAL A 732 2.56 -2.14 -31.05
N ALA A 733 2.40 -0.82 -30.90
CA ALA A 733 1.46 -0.23 -29.97
C ALA A 733 0.00 -0.57 -30.31
N GLN A 734 -0.35 -0.47 -31.59
CA GLN A 734 -1.69 -0.78 -32.08
C GLN A 734 -1.97 -2.27 -31.99
N HIS A 735 -1.00 -3.12 -32.36
CA HIS A 735 -1.10 -4.58 -32.21
C HIS A 735 -1.35 -4.97 -30.75
N PHE A 736 -0.61 -4.40 -29.80
CA PHE A 736 -0.82 -4.66 -28.37
C PHE A 736 -2.23 -4.27 -27.93
N TYR A 737 -2.70 -3.08 -28.31
CA TYR A 737 -4.05 -2.64 -27.95
C TYR A 737 -5.11 -3.53 -28.58
N ASP A 738 -5.03 -3.82 -29.88
CA ASP A 738 -6.05 -4.64 -30.57
C ASP A 738 -6.12 -6.07 -30.03
N GLN A 739 -4.98 -6.64 -29.61
CA GLN A 739 -4.92 -7.95 -28.99
C GLN A 739 -5.61 -7.96 -27.62
N PHE A 740 -5.46 -6.90 -26.82
CA PHE A 740 -5.83 -6.88 -25.40
C PHE A 740 -6.95 -5.91 -25.01
N LYS A 741 -7.58 -5.20 -25.96
CA LYS A 741 -8.58 -4.16 -25.68
C LYS A 741 -9.80 -4.58 -24.84
N HIS A 742 -10.04 -5.88 -24.72
CA HIS A 742 -11.13 -6.45 -23.92
C HIS A 742 -10.70 -6.82 -22.49
N ASP A 743 -9.40 -6.73 -22.17
CA ASP A 743 -8.85 -6.92 -20.83
C ASP A 743 -8.48 -5.56 -20.21
N ALA A 744 -9.24 -5.15 -19.19
CA ALA A 744 -9.08 -3.83 -18.60
C ALA A 744 -7.69 -3.62 -17.96
N LEU A 745 -7.14 -4.64 -17.31
CA LEU A 745 -5.84 -4.56 -16.62
C LEU A 745 -4.68 -4.49 -17.61
N VAL A 746 -4.76 -5.22 -18.72
CA VAL A 746 -3.72 -5.14 -19.76
C VAL A 746 -3.78 -3.79 -20.49
N VAL A 747 -4.98 -3.25 -20.72
CA VAL A 747 -5.11 -1.91 -21.29
C VAL A 747 -4.60 -0.84 -20.31
N ASP A 748 -4.72 -1.03 -18.99
CA ASP A 748 -4.07 -0.16 -18.00
C ASP A 748 -2.53 -0.16 -18.18
N LYS A 749 -1.91 -1.32 -18.47
CA LYS A 749 -0.48 -1.40 -18.78
C LYS A 749 -0.12 -0.63 -20.04
N TRP A 750 -0.94 -0.75 -21.09
CA TRP A 750 -0.76 0.00 -22.35
C TRP A 750 -0.85 1.52 -22.11
N VAL A 751 -1.90 1.98 -21.45
CA VAL A 751 -2.07 3.40 -21.08
C VAL A 751 -0.89 3.89 -20.24
N GLY A 752 -0.47 3.10 -19.24
CA GLY A 752 0.65 3.41 -18.38
C GLY A 752 2.01 3.44 -19.10
N ALA A 753 2.20 2.65 -20.15
CA ALA A 753 3.42 2.70 -20.97
C ALA A 753 3.55 4.05 -21.68
N PHE A 754 2.44 4.54 -22.27
CA PHE A 754 2.41 5.87 -22.90
C PHE A 754 2.48 7.02 -21.91
N ALA A 755 1.84 6.89 -20.74
CA ALA A 755 1.93 7.89 -19.67
C ALA A 755 3.36 8.06 -19.13
N ARG A 756 4.22 7.02 -19.22
CA ARG A 756 5.66 7.06 -18.87
C ARG A 756 6.60 7.33 -20.03
N SER A 757 6.06 7.56 -21.23
CA SER A 757 6.87 7.77 -22.42
C SER A 757 7.86 8.92 -22.23
N GLN A 758 9.06 8.73 -22.77
CA GLN A 758 10.14 9.72 -22.81
C GLN A 758 10.08 10.56 -24.09
N ALA A 759 9.01 10.48 -24.87
CA ALA A 759 8.79 11.34 -26.04
C ALA A 759 8.68 12.82 -25.65
N ASP A 760 9.11 13.72 -26.53
CA ASP A 760 9.06 15.17 -26.30
C ASP A 760 7.62 15.71 -26.24
N ASP A 761 6.69 15.05 -26.93
CA ASP A 761 5.27 15.40 -27.01
C ASP A 761 4.39 14.59 -26.03
N VAL A 762 4.97 14.01 -24.98
CA VAL A 762 4.25 13.07 -24.08
C VAL A 762 2.96 13.65 -23.48
N LEU A 763 2.88 14.95 -23.18
CA LEU A 763 1.64 15.56 -22.70
C LEU A 763 0.52 15.52 -23.77
N GLN A 764 0.88 15.65 -25.05
CA GLN A 764 -0.09 15.55 -26.15
C GLN A 764 -0.57 14.10 -26.30
N ILE A 765 0.35 13.12 -26.19
CA ILE A 765 0.02 11.70 -26.15
C ILE A 765 -0.97 11.41 -25.02
N VAL A 766 -0.65 11.81 -23.78
CA VAL A 766 -1.51 11.59 -22.60
C VAL A 766 -2.87 12.29 -22.74
N LYS A 767 -2.92 13.51 -23.28
CA LYS A 767 -4.19 14.19 -23.58
C LYS A 767 -5.01 13.44 -24.61
N SER A 768 -4.39 12.89 -25.66
CA SER A 768 -5.10 12.11 -26.68
C SER A 768 -5.71 10.82 -26.10
N LEU A 769 -5.02 10.18 -25.15
CA LEU A 769 -5.54 8.99 -24.45
C LEU A 769 -6.80 9.28 -23.65
N THR A 770 -7.01 10.50 -23.14
CA THR A 770 -8.27 10.87 -22.47
C THR A 770 -9.49 10.87 -23.40
N GLN A 771 -9.26 10.91 -24.71
CA GLN A 771 -10.30 10.87 -25.75
C GLN A 771 -10.35 9.52 -26.48
N HIS A 772 -9.46 8.59 -26.12
CA HIS A 772 -9.40 7.26 -26.71
C HIS A 772 -10.52 6.37 -26.13
N ASP A 773 -11.00 5.40 -26.92
CA ASP A 773 -12.05 4.47 -26.48
C ASP A 773 -11.71 3.78 -25.16
N ALA A 774 -10.42 3.46 -24.97
CA ALA A 774 -9.87 2.92 -23.74
C ALA A 774 -10.18 3.77 -22.48
N PHE A 775 -10.43 5.08 -22.60
CA PHE A 775 -10.66 5.95 -21.45
C PHE A 775 -12.14 6.37 -21.30
N THR A 776 -13.06 5.71 -22.01
CA THR A 776 -14.50 5.94 -21.88
C THR A 776 -14.99 5.37 -20.55
N HIS A 777 -15.46 6.22 -19.63
CA HIS A 777 -15.87 5.86 -18.24
C HIS A 777 -14.77 5.16 -17.42
N PRO A 778 -13.66 5.86 -17.09
CA PRO A 778 -12.51 5.22 -16.48
C PRO A 778 -12.81 4.78 -15.04
N THR A 779 -12.40 3.55 -14.69
CA THR A 779 -12.35 3.05 -13.31
C THR A 779 -11.23 3.74 -12.53
N PRO A 780 -11.17 3.62 -11.18
CA PRO A 780 -10.04 4.11 -10.39
C PRO A 780 -8.68 3.57 -10.89
N ASN A 781 -8.62 2.31 -11.34
CA ASN A 781 -7.40 1.72 -11.90
C ASN A 781 -6.97 2.42 -13.21
N ARG A 782 -7.91 2.63 -14.15
CA ARG A 782 -7.66 3.37 -15.40
C ARG A 782 -7.20 4.80 -15.16
N MET A 783 -7.81 5.49 -14.19
CA MET A 783 -7.40 6.85 -13.80
C MET A 783 -5.97 6.89 -13.26
N ARG A 784 -5.60 5.95 -12.37
CA ARG A 784 -4.23 5.81 -11.85
C ARG A 784 -3.23 5.49 -12.96
N ALA A 785 -3.59 4.56 -13.86
CA ALA A 785 -2.75 4.16 -14.98
C ALA A 785 -2.38 5.32 -15.92
N LEU A 786 -3.26 6.30 -16.11
CA LEU A 786 -2.99 7.50 -16.90
C LEU A 786 -2.41 8.64 -16.06
N TYR A 787 -3.22 9.22 -15.18
CA TYR A 787 -2.90 10.47 -14.48
C TYR A 787 -1.90 10.26 -13.35
N GLY A 788 -2.03 9.17 -12.60
CA GLY A 788 -1.12 8.84 -11.50
C GLY A 788 0.28 8.51 -12.05
N THR A 789 0.32 7.66 -13.07
CA THR A 789 1.55 7.33 -13.77
C THR A 789 2.22 8.57 -14.39
N PHE A 790 1.47 9.44 -15.07
CA PHE A 790 2.02 10.67 -15.64
C PHE A 790 2.61 11.59 -14.57
N SER A 791 1.90 11.81 -13.45
CA SER A 791 2.35 12.74 -12.42
C SER A 791 3.48 12.19 -11.54
N GLN A 792 3.52 10.88 -11.30
CA GLN A 792 4.47 10.28 -10.36
C GLN A 792 5.65 9.58 -11.04
N ALA A 793 5.48 9.09 -12.28
CA ALA A 793 6.48 8.29 -12.98
C ALA A 793 6.98 8.91 -14.29
N ASN A 794 6.54 10.13 -14.64
CA ASN A 794 7.01 10.87 -15.80
C ASN A 794 7.49 12.28 -15.43
N PRO A 795 8.69 12.42 -14.83
CA PRO A 795 9.21 13.72 -14.45
C PRO A 795 9.43 14.65 -15.66
N LYS A 796 9.67 14.09 -16.86
CA LYS A 796 9.82 14.87 -18.10
C LYS A 796 8.52 15.61 -18.45
N GLY A 797 7.39 14.90 -18.46
CA GLY A 797 6.10 15.45 -18.81
C GLY A 797 5.44 16.27 -17.68
N PHE A 798 5.51 15.78 -16.44
CA PHE A 798 4.86 16.45 -15.30
C PHE A 798 5.54 17.77 -14.95
N HIS A 799 6.88 17.79 -14.94
CA HIS A 799 7.68 18.98 -14.63
C HIS A 799 8.10 19.75 -15.89
N ALA A 800 7.27 19.77 -16.94
CA ALA A 800 7.52 20.59 -18.13
C ALA A 800 7.70 22.07 -17.75
N GLU A 801 8.65 22.75 -18.41
CA GLU A 801 9.05 24.14 -18.13
C GLU A 801 7.89 25.15 -18.09
N ASP A 802 6.85 24.92 -18.88
CA ASP A 802 5.69 25.81 -18.99
C ASP A 802 4.59 25.56 -17.93
N GLY A 803 4.79 24.57 -17.05
CA GLY A 803 3.82 24.17 -16.03
C GLY A 803 2.57 23.47 -16.57
N SER A 804 2.55 23.08 -17.86
CA SER A 804 1.39 22.47 -18.51
C SER A 804 1.04 21.09 -17.93
N GLY A 805 2.04 20.32 -17.48
CA GLY A 805 1.84 19.05 -16.79
C GLY A 805 1.08 19.21 -15.46
N TYR A 806 1.44 20.23 -14.67
CA TYR A 806 0.75 20.55 -13.42
C TYR A 806 -0.71 20.94 -13.64
N ALA A 807 -0.97 21.81 -14.62
CA ALA A 807 -2.34 22.24 -14.94
C ALA A 807 -3.23 21.07 -15.36
N PHE A 808 -2.69 20.15 -16.18
CA PHE A 808 -3.39 18.96 -16.64
C PHE A 808 -3.82 18.04 -15.49
N VAL A 809 -2.93 17.78 -14.53
CA VAL A 809 -3.25 16.93 -13.37
C VAL A 809 -4.24 17.64 -12.43
N ALA A 810 -4.05 18.94 -12.19
CA ALA A 810 -4.97 19.71 -11.35
C ALA A 810 -6.39 19.77 -11.92
N ASP A 811 -6.56 19.93 -13.25
CA ASP A 811 -7.88 19.90 -13.91
C ASP A 811 -8.62 18.58 -13.66
N PHE A 812 -7.88 17.48 -13.63
CA PHE A 812 -8.43 16.17 -13.33
C PHE A 812 -8.81 16.03 -11.85
N LEU A 813 -7.95 16.45 -10.92
CA LEU A 813 -8.23 16.41 -9.48
C LEU A 813 -9.48 17.19 -9.11
N MET A 814 -9.70 18.37 -9.72
CA MET A 814 -10.92 19.17 -9.51
C MET A 814 -12.20 18.40 -9.86
N LYS A 815 -12.16 17.55 -10.89
CA LYS A 815 -13.31 16.73 -11.32
C LYS A 815 -13.45 15.47 -10.46
N LEU A 816 -12.33 14.89 -10.06
CA LEU A 816 -12.29 13.65 -9.28
C LEU A 816 -12.76 13.87 -7.84
N ASP A 817 -12.39 14.99 -7.21
CA ASP A 817 -12.73 15.30 -5.82
C ASP A 817 -14.24 15.19 -5.53
N ALA A 818 -15.08 15.65 -6.45
CA ALA A 818 -16.53 15.59 -6.30
C ALA A 818 -17.12 14.18 -6.44
N LYS A 819 -16.37 13.23 -7.02
CA LYS A 819 -16.84 11.86 -7.31
C LYS A 819 -16.22 10.83 -6.39
N ASN A 820 -14.91 10.94 -6.16
CA ASN A 820 -14.14 10.04 -5.33
C ASN A 820 -13.02 10.83 -4.61
N PRO A 821 -13.37 11.45 -3.46
CA PRO A 821 -12.44 12.22 -2.63
C PRO A 821 -11.18 11.45 -2.22
N GLN A 822 -11.32 10.16 -1.91
CA GLN A 822 -10.21 9.32 -1.45
C GLN A 822 -9.13 9.18 -2.53
N VAL A 823 -9.53 8.89 -3.78
CA VAL A 823 -8.57 8.78 -4.90
C VAL A 823 -7.96 10.15 -5.23
N ALA A 824 -8.74 11.24 -5.19
CA ALA A 824 -8.22 12.60 -5.41
C ALA A 824 -7.16 12.98 -4.36
N SER A 825 -7.45 12.70 -3.08
CA SER A 825 -6.53 12.91 -1.96
C SER A 825 -5.23 12.12 -2.12
N ARG A 826 -5.27 10.87 -2.60
CA ARG A 826 -4.02 10.12 -2.89
C ARG A 826 -3.22 10.76 -4.03
N MET A 827 -3.88 11.17 -5.10
CA MET A 827 -3.21 11.66 -6.31
C MET A 827 -2.60 13.06 -6.18
N ILE A 828 -3.11 13.92 -5.28
CA ILE A 828 -2.50 15.24 -5.05
C ILE A 828 -1.09 15.16 -4.45
N GLY A 829 -0.67 13.99 -3.92
CA GLY A 829 0.67 13.77 -3.38
C GLY A 829 1.81 14.11 -4.35
N ALA A 830 1.56 14.08 -5.67
CA ALA A 830 2.54 14.53 -6.68
C ALA A 830 2.96 16.01 -6.52
N PHE A 831 2.18 16.82 -5.80
CA PHE A 831 2.48 18.23 -5.53
C PHE A 831 3.17 18.47 -4.17
N GLU A 832 3.33 17.45 -3.33
CA GLU A 832 3.78 17.61 -1.94
C GLU A 832 5.10 18.38 -1.81
N LYS A 833 6.07 18.06 -2.67
CA LYS A 833 7.42 18.64 -2.64
C LYS A 833 7.58 19.90 -3.49
N PHE A 834 6.50 20.63 -3.79
CA PHE A 834 6.58 21.80 -4.69
C PHE A 834 7.58 22.86 -4.23
N ARG A 835 7.80 23.02 -2.91
CA ARG A 835 8.76 23.98 -2.34
C ARG A 835 10.24 23.60 -2.51
N GLN A 836 10.53 22.33 -2.82
CA GLN A 836 11.90 21.86 -3.02
C GLN A 836 12.34 21.96 -4.49
N HIS A 837 11.46 22.36 -5.41
CA HIS A 837 11.83 22.51 -6.82
C HIS A 837 12.41 23.90 -7.10
N ARG A 838 13.12 24.05 -8.23
CA ARG A 838 13.54 25.38 -8.71
C ARG A 838 12.35 26.35 -8.82
N MET A 839 12.64 27.63 -8.63
CA MET A 839 11.64 28.69 -8.40
C MET A 839 10.56 28.78 -9.49
N GLU A 840 10.94 28.59 -10.75
CA GLU A 840 10.02 28.64 -11.88
C GLU A 840 8.96 27.54 -11.79
N LEU A 841 9.38 26.31 -11.53
CA LEU A 841 8.48 25.16 -11.35
C LEU A 841 7.62 25.30 -10.09
N GLN A 842 8.23 25.74 -8.99
CA GLN A 842 7.53 25.99 -7.73
C GLN A 842 6.35 26.96 -7.94
N THR A 843 6.58 28.04 -8.70
CA THR A 843 5.55 29.04 -9.01
C THR A 843 4.36 28.42 -9.75
N HIS A 844 4.63 27.57 -10.75
CA HIS A 844 3.57 26.89 -11.50
C HIS A 844 2.80 25.88 -10.66
N MET A 845 3.49 25.08 -9.84
CA MET A 845 2.86 24.12 -8.93
C MET A 845 1.98 24.81 -7.88
N GLU A 846 2.51 25.86 -7.24
CA GLU A 846 1.77 26.61 -6.22
C GLU A 846 0.51 27.27 -6.80
N ALA A 847 0.58 27.78 -8.03
CA ALA A 847 -0.59 28.31 -8.72
C ALA A 847 -1.72 27.28 -8.85
N GLN A 848 -1.38 26.02 -9.14
CA GLN A 848 -2.38 24.94 -9.23
C GLN A 848 -2.93 24.53 -7.86
N LEU A 849 -2.08 24.45 -6.82
CA LEU A 849 -2.52 24.18 -5.45
C LEU A 849 -3.51 25.26 -4.95
N ARG A 850 -3.23 26.53 -5.21
CA ARG A 850 -4.14 27.64 -4.89
C ARG A 850 -5.46 27.54 -5.66
N ARG A 851 -5.41 27.11 -6.92
CA ARG A 851 -6.61 26.89 -7.75
C ARG A 851 -7.50 25.78 -7.18
N LEU A 852 -6.91 24.67 -6.73
CA LEU A 852 -7.62 23.58 -6.06
C LEU A 852 -8.25 24.03 -4.73
N ALA A 853 -7.49 24.75 -3.88
CA ALA A 853 -8.01 25.28 -2.61
C ALA A 853 -9.17 26.28 -2.79
N ALA A 854 -9.19 26.97 -3.94
CA ALA A 854 -10.23 27.90 -4.32
C ALA A 854 -11.46 27.25 -4.99
N MET A 855 -11.60 25.91 -5.01
CA MET A 855 -12.84 25.26 -5.45
C MET A 855 -14.05 25.66 -4.60
N GLU A 856 -15.25 25.74 -5.18
CA GLU A 856 -16.48 26.07 -4.42
C GLU A 856 -16.83 24.95 -3.44
N SER A 857 -16.97 23.73 -3.95
CA SER A 857 -17.08 22.50 -3.17
C SER A 857 -15.71 21.86 -3.09
N LEU A 858 -15.23 21.57 -1.87
CA LEU A 858 -13.95 20.90 -1.63
C LEU A 858 -14.18 19.83 -0.57
N SER A 859 -13.81 18.60 -0.87
CA SER A 859 -13.95 17.47 0.07
C SER A 859 -13.09 17.68 1.32
N PRO A 860 -13.48 17.11 2.48
CA PRO A 860 -12.62 17.07 3.67
C PRO A 860 -11.24 16.46 3.39
N ASP A 861 -11.19 15.38 2.61
CA ASP A 861 -9.97 14.65 2.24
C ASP A 861 -8.95 15.55 1.54
N LEU A 862 -9.39 16.29 0.52
CA LEU A 862 -8.51 17.17 -0.25
C LEU A 862 -8.22 18.49 0.49
N SER A 863 -9.20 18.98 1.25
CA SER A 863 -9.06 20.17 2.10
C SER A 863 -7.91 20.03 3.10
N GLU A 864 -7.82 18.88 3.78
CA GLU A 864 -6.77 18.63 4.76
C GLU A 864 -5.36 18.72 4.13
N LYS A 865 -5.16 18.10 2.95
CA LYS A 865 -3.86 18.12 2.26
C LYS A 865 -3.52 19.52 1.74
N LEU A 866 -4.49 20.23 1.16
CA LEU A 866 -4.28 21.57 0.64
C LEU A 866 -3.97 22.60 1.75
N GLU A 867 -4.66 22.52 2.89
CA GLU A 867 -4.38 23.37 4.05
C GLU A 867 -2.93 23.18 4.51
N ARG A 868 -2.48 21.93 4.59
CA ARG A 868 -1.11 21.59 5.00
C ARG A 868 -0.08 22.01 3.97
N TYR A 869 -0.31 21.79 2.67
CA TYR A 869 0.63 22.18 1.61
C TYR A 869 0.78 23.71 1.51
N LEU A 870 -0.32 24.46 1.50
CA LEU A 870 -0.30 25.93 1.36
C LEU A 870 -0.02 26.67 2.67
N GLY A 871 -0.22 26.01 3.80
CA GLY A 871 -0.21 26.61 5.13
C GLY A 871 -1.58 27.19 5.50
N LYS A 872 -1.96 27.05 6.78
CA LYS A 872 -3.28 27.39 7.33
C LYS A 872 -3.74 28.82 7.02
N GLU A 873 -2.86 29.81 7.16
CA GLU A 873 -3.22 31.22 6.88
C GLU A 873 -3.56 31.45 5.41
N THR A 874 -2.74 30.93 4.50
CA THR A 874 -2.95 31.04 3.05
C THR A 874 -4.23 30.33 2.65
N PHE A 875 -4.43 29.11 3.14
CA PHE A 875 -5.63 28.32 2.86
C PHE A 875 -6.90 29.03 3.36
N ASN A 876 -6.91 29.47 4.61
CA ASN A 876 -8.08 30.15 5.20
C ASN A 876 -8.44 31.45 4.48
N ARG A 877 -7.46 32.22 4.00
CA ARG A 877 -7.71 33.41 3.19
C ARG A 877 -8.41 33.06 1.87
N LEU A 878 -7.94 32.03 1.17
CA LEU A 878 -8.55 31.56 -0.07
C LEU A 878 -9.99 31.03 0.15
N ARG A 879 -10.25 30.38 1.29
CA ARG A 879 -11.60 29.92 1.67
C ARG A 879 -12.50 31.07 2.14
N GLY A 880 -11.95 32.06 2.83
CA GLY A 880 -12.67 33.19 3.44
C GLY A 880 -13.06 34.30 2.46
N GLU A 881 -12.26 34.55 1.41
CA GLU A 881 -12.57 35.55 0.37
C GLU A 881 -13.87 35.25 -0.41
N LYS A 882 -14.36 34.00 -0.36
CA LYS A 882 -15.67 33.62 -0.93
C LYS A 882 -16.88 33.89 -0.03
N GLY A 883 -16.67 34.09 1.28
CA GLY A 883 -17.76 34.39 2.22
C GLY A 883 -18.32 35.81 2.10
N ASN A 884 -17.62 36.72 1.40
CA ASN A 884 -17.96 38.14 1.27
C ASN A 884 -18.40 38.57 -0.14
N ALA A 885 -18.59 37.64 -1.08
CA ALA A 885 -19.08 37.96 -2.42
C ALA A 885 -20.57 37.62 -2.54
N GLN A 886 -21.40 38.67 -2.57
CA GLN A 886 -22.84 38.73 -2.92
C GLN A 886 -23.88 38.61 -1.79
N THR A 887 -24.19 39.76 -1.18
CA THR A 887 -25.58 40.27 -1.13
C THR A 887 -25.58 41.70 -1.62
N PRO A 888 -26.17 42.04 -2.79
CA PRO A 888 -26.45 43.43 -3.10
C PRO A 888 -27.61 43.89 -2.20
N SER A 889 -27.36 44.90 -1.37
CA SER A 889 -28.39 45.53 -0.54
C SER A 889 -29.56 46.00 -1.41
N PRO A 890 -30.81 45.62 -1.10
CA PRO A 890 -31.96 46.22 -1.76
C PRO A 890 -32.17 47.63 -1.19
N SER A 891 -32.25 48.61 -2.09
CA SER A 891 -32.77 49.96 -1.83
C SER A 891 -34.28 49.97 -1.73
#